data_AF-A0A2G4EXQ8-F1
#
_entry.id   AF-A0A2G4EXQ8-F1
#
_cell.length_a   1.000
_cell.length_b   1.000
_cell.length_c   1.000
_cell.angle_alpha   90.00
_cell.angle_beta   90.00
_cell.angle_gamma   90.00
#
_symmetry.space_group_name_H-M   'P 1'
#
loop_
_entity.id
_entity.type
_entity.pdbx_description
1 polymer ?
#
loop_
_entity_poly.entity_id
_entity_poly.type
_entity_poly.pdbx_seq_one_letter_code
_entity_poly.pdbx_strand_id
1 'polypeptide(L)'
;MTTTHVLYPTITKYYSAIRHPQVAFKNTDPLLAAGKPVEISNSQGIRNLWSAAGGFACVFKYETFTPQKLWAVRCFLQSTSSVATHYSKVSSRLPNIPCSSYFVECSFLAQGIRVDGNLYPTVKMEWAEGKDLRTFIRDNLNNKNKLDLLAQAWVKLSKDLADNGIAHGDLQHGNITVDDSNGVNLKLIDYDSLYFSVDGNGINDEIKGIPDYQHPLRSQLQKQCLEIDFFPQLVIYLSIVSIAENPQLWSNYNLDNTERLLFSVPDFQNPDRAQVFQVLSQLSPNIARLADELKKICKLTDFSKIPSLDTVLTPPVTKWNPAGSGTTSTTQNPQTQQWNPSGGTATNQPQNPQPQTWNPVGSGTTSQPQNPQTQQWNPSGGTATNQSKNPQPQTWNPTGSNSTNPNINTSQTSLTQQTQKGSYPVVVKTIAVISTVIATSLGGFCYYQYQQINQVKQQIEKIRLDKKILPPKGNKPSLSVELQNMMNVVQGKESFLYQDIEQLVSRIESQKSDFEKDINNWQSRVNKLEGEKGSLQEERDQLQSKVNEYEKYTYVNFCNKTPSKTIAAAFAYWDGKGLTSRGWWIVEPGKCTEIVVEQNYRGNVYIHGTYNRGERSWGSGDSSFCVDIVNVFKMPNSDKASCSGGNLKQVTMSEFAVSPGTNNWDFNDKDSTGTDY
;
A
#
# COMPACT_ATOMS: atom_id res chain seq x y z
N MET A 1 12.59 -39.37 -2.20
CA MET A 1 11.31 -38.64 -2.08
C MET A 1 11.28 -37.63 -3.21
N THR A 2 10.20 -37.57 -4.00
CA THR A 2 10.05 -36.56 -5.06
C THR A 2 9.60 -35.23 -4.45
N THR A 3 10.46 -34.22 -4.47
CA THR A 3 10.09 -32.84 -4.14
C THR A 3 9.14 -32.31 -5.20
N THR A 4 7.84 -32.34 -4.93
CA THR A 4 6.84 -31.60 -5.71
C THR A 4 7.14 -30.11 -5.57
N HIS A 5 7.71 -29.51 -6.61
CA HIS A 5 7.86 -28.07 -6.70
C HIS A 5 6.46 -27.44 -6.69
N VAL A 6 6.08 -26.85 -5.55
CA VAL A 6 4.85 -26.05 -5.44
C VAL A 6 5.02 -24.84 -6.34
N LEU A 7 4.32 -24.84 -7.49
CA LEU A 7 4.25 -23.67 -8.35
C LEU A 7 3.45 -22.59 -7.63
N TYR A 8 4.06 -21.45 -7.37
CA TYR A 8 3.38 -20.33 -6.73
C TYR A 8 2.43 -19.64 -7.73
N PRO A 9 1.33 -19.03 -7.26
CA PRO A 9 0.38 -18.36 -8.14
C PRO A 9 1.02 -17.14 -8.83
N THR A 10 0.58 -16.86 -10.05
CA THR A 10 0.93 -15.60 -10.71
C THR A 10 0.25 -14.42 -9.99
N ILE A 11 0.79 -13.21 -10.15
CA ILE A 11 0.23 -12.00 -9.54
C ILE A 11 -1.27 -11.82 -9.86
N THR A 12 -1.70 -12.14 -11.08
CA THR A 12 -3.10 -12.08 -11.52
C THR A 12 -4.01 -13.01 -10.71
N LYS A 13 -3.54 -14.20 -10.34
CA LYS A 13 -4.27 -15.13 -9.47
C LYS A 13 -4.37 -14.60 -8.05
N TYR A 14 -3.32 -13.95 -7.54
CA TYR A 14 -3.37 -13.24 -6.26
C TYR A 14 -4.34 -12.04 -6.28
N TYR A 15 -4.37 -11.20 -7.33
CA TYR A 15 -5.40 -10.16 -7.47
C TYR A 15 -6.82 -10.74 -7.41
N SER A 16 -7.08 -11.85 -8.10
CA SER A 16 -8.38 -12.53 -8.10
C SER A 16 -8.78 -13.02 -6.71
N ALA A 17 -7.84 -13.64 -5.97
CA ALA A 17 -8.08 -14.10 -4.60
C ALA A 17 -8.31 -12.92 -3.63
N ILE A 18 -7.45 -11.89 -3.66
CA ILE A 18 -7.52 -10.74 -2.75
C ILE A 18 -8.82 -9.94 -2.93
N ARG A 19 -9.42 -9.90 -4.14
CA ARG A 19 -10.75 -9.32 -4.39
C ARG A 19 -11.89 -10.10 -3.71
N HIS A 20 -11.68 -11.35 -3.30
CA HIS A 20 -12.68 -12.25 -2.70
C HIS A 20 -12.26 -12.75 -1.31
N PRO A 21 -12.05 -11.87 -0.32
CA PRO A 21 -11.37 -12.21 0.94
C PRO A 21 -12.12 -13.21 1.82
N GLN A 22 -13.46 -13.20 1.76
CA GLN A 22 -14.35 -14.17 2.42
C GLN A 22 -14.13 -15.63 1.93
N VAL A 23 -13.42 -15.81 0.80
CA VAL A 23 -12.99 -17.10 0.25
C VAL A 23 -11.48 -17.28 0.42
N ALA A 24 -10.69 -16.25 0.07
CA ALA A 24 -9.23 -16.32 0.07
C ALA A 24 -8.62 -16.44 1.48
N PHE A 25 -9.21 -15.81 2.50
CA PHE A 25 -8.76 -15.89 3.89
C PHE A 25 -9.62 -16.83 4.75
N LYS A 26 -10.50 -17.63 4.12
CA LYS A 26 -11.44 -18.50 4.83
C LYS A 26 -10.70 -19.59 5.61
N ASN A 27 -10.85 -19.52 6.93
CA ASN A 27 -10.18 -20.35 7.94
C ASN A 27 -8.65 -20.18 7.97
N THR A 28 -8.10 -19.06 7.48
CA THR A 28 -6.67 -18.74 7.54
C THR A 28 -6.39 -17.50 8.39
N ASP A 29 -7.11 -16.39 8.14
CA ASP A 29 -7.06 -15.18 8.95
C ASP A 29 -8.47 -14.53 9.01
N PRO A 30 -9.18 -14.64 10.14
CA PRO A 30 -10.53 -14.07 10.28
C PRO A 30 -10.59 -12.54 10.15
N LEU A 31 -9.51 -11.82 10.46
CA LEU A 31 -9.47 -10.35 10.35
C LEU A 31 -9.37 -9.94 8.88
N LEU A 32 -8.47 -10.59 8.14
CA LEU A 32 -8.36 -10.35 6.69
C LEU A 32 -9.64 -10.81 5.97
N ALA A 33 -10.23 -11.96 6.34
CA ALA A 33 -11.49 -12.44 5.76
C ALA A 33 -12.64 -11.43 5.93
N ALA A 34 -12.76 -10.81 7.10
CA ALA A 34 -13.77 -9.80 7.40
C ALA A 34 -13.47 -8.40 6.85
N GLY A 35 -12.20 -8.12 6.51
CA GLY A 35 -11.75 -6.85 5.93
C GLY A 35 -11.99 -6.74 4.42
N LYS A 36 -11.28 -5.79 3.78
CA LYS A 36 -11.25 -5.57 2.33
C LYS A 36 -9.84 -5.14 1.86
N PRO A 37 -9.46 -5.38 0.60
CA PRO A 37 -8.31 -4.69 0.03
C PRO A 37 -8.59 -3.19 -0.15
N VAL A 38 -7.54 -2.38 -0.10
CA VAL A 38 -7.62 -0.96 -0.46
C VAL A 38 -7.62 -0.84 -1.99
N GLU A 39 -8.54 -0.06 -2.54
CA GLU A 39 -8.60 0.26 -3.97
C GLU A 39 -7.97 1.64 -4.26
N ILE A 40 -7.34 1.75 -5.42
CA ILE A 40 -6.89 3.00 -6.04
C ILE A 40 -7.61 3.22 -7.37
N SER A 41 -8.04 4.45 -7.63
CA SER A 41 -8.53 4.87 -8.94
C SER A 41 -7.38 5.41 -9.78
N ASN A 42 -7.27 4.99 -11.05
CA ASN A 42 -6.41 5.69 -12.01
C ASN A 42 -7.04 7.03 -12.44
N SER A 43 -6.33 7.81 -13.26
CA SER A 43 -6.82 9.10 -13.80
C SER A 43 -8.06 9.00 -14.70
N GLN A 44 -8.47 7.78 -15.08
CA GLN A 44 -9.69 7.49 -15.85
C GLN A 44 -10.83 6.98 -14.96
N GLY A 45 -10.65 6.93 -13.63
CA GLY A 45 -11.64 6.44 -12.67
C GLY A 45 -11.73 4.90 -12.55
N ILE A 46 -10.90 4.15 -13.27
CA ILE A 46 -10.84 2.69 -13.18
C ILE A 46 -10.23 2.33 -11.82
N ARG A 47 -10.99 1.58 -11.00
CA ARG A 47 -10.52 1.10 -9.70
C ARG A 47 -9.73 -0.20 -9.87
N ASN A 48 -8.56 -0.25 -9.28
CA ASN A 48 -7.78 -1.47 -9.11
C ASN A 48 -7.32 -1.57 -7.64
N LEU A 49 -6.75 -2.71 -7.23
CA LEU A 49 -6.19 -2.82 -5.88
C LEU A 49 -4.94 -1.95 -5.74
N TRP A 50 -4.72 -1.37 -4.56
CA TRP A 50 -3.40 -0.89 -4.18
C TRP A 50 -2.46 -2.09 -4.04
N SER A 51 -1.37 -2.09 -4.79
CA SER A 51 -0.37 -3.14 -4.72
C SER A 51 1.01 -2.67 -5.17
N ALA A 52 2.06 -3.19 -4.52
CA ALA A 52 3.43 -3.16 -5.01
C ALA A 52 3.85 -4.58 -5.45
N ALA A 53 4.75 -4.69 -6.43
CA ALA A 53 5.21 -5.99 -6.92
C ALA A 53 6.69 -5.97 -7.31
N GLY A 54 7.43 -7.01 -6.93
CA GLY A 54 8.80 -7.28 -7.35
C GLY A 54 8.95 -8.73 -7.83
N GLY A 55 10.17 -9.14 -8.17
CA GLY A 55 10.42 -10.46 -8.76
C GLY A 55 10.06 -11.66 -7.86
N PHE A 56 10.05 -11.48 -6.54
CA PHE A 56 9.86 -12.56 -5.56
C PHE A 56 8.50 -12.53 -4.83
N ALA A 57 7.81 -11.39 -4.83
CA ALA A 57 6.55 -11.20 -4.09
C ALA A 57 5.72 -10.04 -4.64
N CYS A 58 4.41 -10.09 -4.37
CA CYS A 58 3.50 -8.94 -4.48
C CYS A 58 2.88 -8.62 -3.12
N VAL A 59 2.68 -7.34 -2.83
CA VAL A 59 2.15 -6.81 -1.57
C VAL A 59 0.87 -6.06 -1.86
N PHE A 60 -0.22 -6.39 -1.16
CA PHE A 60 -1.50 -5.67 -1.25
C PHE A 60 -1.74 -4.87 0.03
N LYS A 61 -2.21 -3.62 -0.10
CA LYS A 61 -2.65 -2.83 1.07
C LYS A 61 -4.09 -3.20 1.41
N TYR A 62 -4.38 -3.37 2.69
CA TYR A 62 -5.57 -4.05 3.17
C TYR A 62 -6.14 -3.37 4.42
N GLU A 63 -7.46 -3.26 4.56
CA GLU A 63 -8.14 -2.67 5.72
C GLU A 63 -8.94 -3.73 6.47
N THR A 64 -8.72 -3.85 7.78
CA THR A 64 -9.59 -4.60 8.70
C THR A 64 -10.45 -3.62 9.49
N PHE A 65 -11.58 -4.08 10.05
CA PHE A 65 -12.55 -3.20 10.74
C PHE A 65 -12.63 -3.38 12.26
N THR A 66 -12.20 -4.53 12.79
CA THR A 66 -12.25 -4.83 14.24
C THR A 66 -10.99 -5.62 14.67
N PRO A 67 -9.91 -4.95 15.13
CA PRO A 67 -9.72 -3.50 15.17
C PRO A 67 -9.64 -2.89 13.77
N GLN A 68 -9.93 -1.59 13.67
CA GLN A 68 -9.63 -0.86 12.43
C GLN A 68 -8.10 -0.69 12.34
N LYS A 69 -7.50 -1.35 11.35
CA LYS A 69 -6.07 -1.32 11.05
C LYS A 69 -5.86 -1.42 9.54
N LEU A 70 -4.78 -0.81 9.08
CA LEU A 70 -4.25 -1.04 7.74
C LEU A 70 -3.12 -2.08 7.81
N TRP A 71 -2.99 -2.89 6.76
CA TRP A 71 -2.03 -3.98 6.66
C TRP A 71 -1.39 -4.04 5.28
N ALA A 72 -0.18 -4.56 5.21
CA ALA A 72 0.47 -5.06 4.02
C ALA A 72 0.40 -6.59 4.00
N VAL A 73 -0.31 -7.16 3.02
CA VAL A 73 -0.41 -8.62 2.80
C VAL A 73 0.56 -9.01 1.68
N ARG A 74 1.73 -9.53 2.06
CA ARG A 74 2.78 -10.00 1.15
C ARG A 74 2.52 -11.46 0.74
N CYS A 75 2.34 -11.66 -0.55
CA CYS A 75 2.14 -12.94 -1.22
C CYS A 75 3.39 -13.27 -2.04
N PHE A 76 3.97 -14.46 -1.85
CA PHE A 76 5.19 -14.87 -2.55
C PHE A 76 4.89 -15.32 -3.98
N LEU A 77 5.77 -15.02 -4.93
CA LEU A 77 5.66 -15.43 -6.35
C LEU A 77 6.60 -16.59 -6.71
N GLN A 78 7.50 -16.97 -5.80
CA GLN A 78 8.49 -18.03 -5.98
C GLN A 78 8.66 -18.84 -4.68
N SER A 79 9.18 -20.07 -4.80
CA SER A 79 9.39 -20.96 -3.65
C SER A 79 10.81 -20.85 -3.09
N THR A 80 10.94 -20.32 -1.87
CA THR A 80 12.17 -20.36 -1.08
C THR A 80 11.85 -20.82 0.34
N SER A 81 12.26 -22.04 0.69
CA SER A 81 12.07 -22.60 2.04
C SER A 81 12.82 -21.79 3.11
N SER A 82 13.95 -21.17 2.74
CA SER A 82 14.68 -20.20 3.56
C SER A 82 13.79 -19.04 4.01
N VAL A 83 13.04 -18.41 3.10
CA VAL A 83 12.18 -17.24 3.41
C VAL A 83 11.02 -17.62 4.34
N ALA A 84 10.43 -18.80 4.17
CA ALA A 84 9.40 -19.30 5.10
C ALA A 84 9.95 -19.55 6.52
N THR A 85 11.14 -20.17 6.62
CA THR A 85 11.83 -20.37 7.91
C THR A 85 12.23 -19.03 8.55
N HIS A 86 12.72 -18.09 7.73
CA HIS A 86 13.12 -16.74 8.15
C HIS A 86 11.96 -15.95 8.74
N TYR A 87 10.85 -15.80 7.99
CA TYR A 87 9.69 -15.06 8.49
C TYR A 87 9.04 -15.69 9.72
N SER A 88 9.13 -17.02 9.89
CA SER A 88 8.72 -17.69 11.14
C SER A 88 9.58 -17.27 12.36
N LYS A 89 10.90 -17.08 12.18
CA LYS A 89 11.79 -16.51 13.21
C LYS A 89 11.47 -15.04 13.49
N VAL A 90 11.36 -14.23 12.44
CA VAL A 90 11.06 -12.79 12.54
C VAL A 90 9.75 -12.57 13.32
N SER A 91 8.68 -13.26 12.92
CA SER A 91 7.35 -13.14 13.51
C SER A 91 7.29 -13.57 14.98
N SER A 92 8.09 -14.55 15.40
CA SER A 92 8.14 -15.01 16.80
C SER A 92 9.04 -14.14 17.71
N ARG A 93 10.06 -13.48 17.18
CA ARG A 93 11.01 -12.67 17.95
C ARG A 93 10.59 -11.21 18.11
N LEU A 94 10.16 -10.54 17.03
CA LEU A 94 9.91 -9.10 17.03
C LEU A 94 8.93 -8.58 18.11
N PRO A 95 7.88 -9.33 18.53
CA PRO A 95 7.00 -8.86 19.61
C PRO A 95 7.66 -8.77 21.00
N ASN A 96 8.80 -9.44 21.21
CA ASN A 96 9.38 -9.66 22.54
C ASN A 96 10.75 -8.98 22.75
N ILE A 97 11.28 -8.27 21.75
CA ILE A 97 12.56 -7.53 21.87
C ILE A 97 12.36 -6.14 22.51
N PRO A 98 13.32 -5.65 23.31
CA PRO A 98 13.26 -4.32 23.94
C PRO A 98 13.05 -3.15 22.95
N CYS A 99 13.60 -3.26 21.74
CA CYS A 99 13.49 -2.25 20.68
C CYS A 99 12.35 -2.54 19.67
N SER A 100 11.36 -3.35 20.05
CA SER A 100 10.18 -3.71 19.23
C SER A 100 9.37 -2.52 18.72
N SER A 101 9.45 -1.36 19.38
CA SER A 101 8.82 -0.11 18.97
C SER A 101 9.25 0.39 17.58
N TYR A 102 10.43 -0.01 17.07
CA TYR A 102 10.87 0.32 15.71
C TYR A 102 10.29 -0.58 14.61
N PHE A 103 9.57 -1.65 14.98
CA PHE A 103 8.98 -2.60 14.05
C PHE A 103 7.46 -2.45 13.99
N VAL A 104 6.82 -3.02 12.97
CA VAL A 104 5.35 -3.15 12.87
C VAL A 104 4.91 -4.57 13.23
N GLU A 105 3.65 -4.76 13.61
CA GLU A 105 3.09 -6.08 13.91
C GLU A 105 3.26 -7.02 12.71
N CYS A 106 3.99 -8.13 12.84
CA CYS A 106 4.37 -9.00 11.72
C CYS A 106 4.03 -10.47 11.99
N SER A 107 3.08 -11.01 11.22
CA SER A 107 2.61 -12.40 11.27
C SER A 107 3.04 -13.18 10.03
N PHE A 108 3.81 -14.26 10.20
CA PHE A 108 4.00 -15.26 9.13
C PHE A 108 2.85 -16.28 9.16
N LEU A 109 2.17 -16.46 8.02
CA LEU A 109 1.05 -17.37 7.88
C LEU A 109 1.41 -18.44 6.85
N ALA A 110 1.87 -19.62 7.29
CA ALA A 110 2.31 -20.71 6.41
C ALA A 110 1.22 -21.22 5.44
N GLN A 111 -0.05 -21.01 5.79
CA GLN A 111 -1.23 -21.26 4.94
C GLN A 111 -2.10 -20.00 4.86
N GLY A 112 -1.49 -18.83 4.70
CA GLY A 112 -2.15 -17.53 4.87
C GLY A 112 -3.25 -17.21 3.85
N ILE A 113 -3.15 -17.68 2.60
CA ILE A 113 -4.13 -17.35 1.55
C ILE A 113 -4.48 -18.55 0.67
N ARG A 114 -5.75 -18.65 0.28
CA ARG A 114 -6.27 -19.61 -0.68
C ARG A 114 -6.34 -19.01 -2.09
N VAL A 115 -5.73 -19.68 -3.05
CA VAL A 115 -5.73 -19.32 -4.48
C VAL A 115 -5.96 -20.60 -5.28
N ASP A 116 -6.90 -20.59 -6.23
CA ASP A 116 -7.30 -21.77 -7.02
C ASP A 116 -7.50 -23.04 -6.15
N GLY A 117 -8.21 -22.88 -5.03
CA GLY A 117 -8.46 -23.93 -4.02
C GLY A 117 -7.28 -24.25 -3.10
N ASN A 118 -6.04 -24.09 -3.55
CA ASN A 118 -4.80 -24.40 -2.86
C ASN A 118 -4.42 -23.33 -1.82
N LEU A 119 -3.67 -23.70 -0.79
CA LEU A 119 -3.20 -22.79 0.27
C LEU A 119 -1.72 -22.44 0.08
N TYR A 120 -1.39 -21.15 0.21
CA TYR A 120 -0.05 -20.60 0.03
C TYR A 120 0.36 -19.74 1.23
N PRO A 121 1.67 -19.64 1.53
CA PRO A 121 2.14 -18.80 2.62
C PRO A 121 1.98 -17.31 2.28
N THR A 122 1.75 -16.50 3.31
CA THR A 122 1.82 -15.04 3.26
C THR A 122 2.54 -14.48 4.47
N VAL A 123 2.94 -13.22 4.39
CA VAL A 123 3.27 -12.39 5.56
C VAL A 123 2.25 -11.28 5.65
N LYS A 124 1.65 -11.12 6.83
CA LYS A 124 0.77 -9.99 7.17
C LYS A 124 1.56 -9.05 8.09
N MET A 125 1.94 -7.88 7.57
CA MET A 125 2.51 -6.78 8.36
C MET A 125 1.44 -5.72 8.60
N GLU A 126 1.41 -5.11 9.77
CA GLU A 126 0.70 -3.85 9.98
C GLU A 126 1.29 -2.76 9.09
N TRP A 127 0.45 -1.89 8.54
CA TRP A 127 0.90 -0.81 7.68
C TRP A 127 1.62 0.26 8.50
N ALA A 128 2.87 0.56 8.14
CA ALA A 128 3.60 1.67 8.76
C ALA A 128 2.96 3.01 8.34
N GLU A 129 2.34 3.71 9.29
CA GLU A 129 1.86 5.07 9.09
C GLU A 129 3.01 6.07 9.04
N GLY A 130 2.82 7.16 8.29
CA GLY A 130 3.84 8.18 8.04
C GLY A 130 4.29 8.27 6.58
N LYS A 131 5.49 8.78 6.35
CA LYS A 131 6.13 9.00 5.04
C LYS A 131 7.40 8.17 4.92
N ASP A 132 7.83 7.78 3.72
CA ASP A 132 9.19 7.26 3.54
C ASP A 132 10.24 8.33 3.91
N LEU A 133 11.44 7.89 4.28
CA LEU A 133 12.51 8.78 4.78
C LEU A 133 12.88 9.88 3.78
N ARG A 134 12.88 9.60 2.48
CA ARG A 134 13.28 10.54 1.42
C ARG A 134 12.20 11.60 1.20
N THR A 135 10.93 11.19 1.11
CA THR A 135 9.77 12.09 1.11
C THR A 135 9.72 12.95 2.37
N PHE A 136 10.01 12.39 3.55
CA PHE A 136 10.06 13.17 4.78
C PHE A 136 11.18 14.22 4.75
N ILE A 137 12.38 13.89 4.27
CA ILE A 137 13.48 14.86 4.14
C ILE A 137 13.11 15.96 3.13
N ARG A 138 12.62 15.60 1.94
CA ARG A 138 12.18 16.54 0.89
C ARG A 138 11.15 17.55 1.42
N ASP A 139 10.12 17.05 2.09
CA ASP A 139 9.00 17.87 2.57
C ASP A 139 9.42 18.78 3.76
N ASN A 140 10.61 18.56 4.34
CA ASN A 140 11.15 19.31 5.47
C ASN A 140 12.51 19.99 5.19
N LEU A 141 12.93 20.14 3.93
CA LEU A 141 14.22 20.74 3.54
C LEU A 141 14.49 22.10 4.22
N ASN A 142 13.47 22.96 4.35
CA ASN A 142 13.59 24.26 4.99
C ASN A 142 13.27 24.24 6.51
N ASN A 143 13.15 23.06 7.12
CA ASN A 143 12.81 22.86 8.53
C ASN A 143 13.91 22.08 9.25
N LYS A 144 15.06 22.74 9.46
CA LYS A 144 16.23 22.16 10.14
C LYS A 144 15.86 21.47 11.46
N ASN A 145 14.99 22.06 12.27
CA ASN A 145 14.59 21.49 13.56
C ASN A 145 13.96 20.09 13.43
N LYS A 146 13.13 19.85 12.40
CA LYS A 146 12.60 18.50 12.14
C LYS A 146 13.66 17.51 11.64
N LEU A 147 14.62 17.98 10.84
CA LEU A 147 15.73 17.15 10.37
C LEU A 147 16.75 16.84 11.48
N ASP A 148 16.96 17.76 12.42
CA ASP A 148 17.77 17.55 13.63
C ASP A 148 17.09 16.54 14.58
N LEU A 149 15.76 16.57 14.72
CA LEU A 149 14.99 15.56 15.47
C LEU A 149 15.03 14.20 14.78
N LEU A 150 14.94 14.16 13.45
CA LEU A 150 15.11 12.94 12.65
C LEU A 150 16.51 12.33 12.84
N ALA A 151 17.56 13.15 12.83
CA ALA A 151 18.92 12.69 13.10
C ALA A 151 19.07 12.09 14.51
N GLN A 152 18.46 12.71 15.53
CA GLN A 152 18.43 12.17 16.90
C GLN A 152 17.68 10.83 16.99
N ALA A 153 16.50 10.74 16.35
CA ALA A 153 15.72 9.50 16.30
C ALA A 153 16.49 8.37 15.58
N TRP A 154 17.21 8.70 14.50
CA TRP A 154 18.05 7.77 13.74
C TRP A 154 19.23 7.24 14.56
N VAL A 155 19.92 8.10 15.31
CA VAL A 155 21.01 7.68 16.21
C VAL A 155 20.50 6.75 17.29
N LYS A 156 19.36 7.07 17.92
CA LYS A 156 18.74 6.20 18.92
C LYS A 156 18.35 4.84 18.33
N LEU A 157 17.70 4.81 17.17
CA LEU A 157 17.35 3.57 16.47
C LEU A 157 18.60 2.73 16.15
N SER A 158 19.63 3.37 15.58
CA SER A 158 20.89 2.73 15.20
C SER A 158 21.58 2.07 16.40
N LYS A 159 21.58 2.76 17.54
CA LYS A 159 22.12 2.23 18.80
C LYS A 159 21.25 1.10 19.35
N ASP A 160 19.94 1.30 19.46
CA ASP A 160 19.03 0.32 20.03
C ASP A 160 19.02 -1.00 19.23
N LEU A 161 19.20 -0.97 17.91
CA LEU A 161 19.41 -2.18 17.11
C LEU A 161 20.72 -2.90 17.48
N ALA A 162 21.84 -2.16 17.51
CA ALA A 162 23.16 -2.71 17.80
C ALA A 162 23.27 -3.27 19.23
N ASP A 163 22.78 -2.53 20.22
CA ASP A 163 22.77 -2.93 21.64
C ASP A 163 21.86 -4.16 21.89
N ASN A 164 20.86 -4.41 21.03
CA ASN A 164 20.03 -5.63 21.04
C ASN A 164 20.54 -6.73 20.09
N GLY A 165 21.65 -6.53 19.38
CA GLY A 165 22.25 -7.52 18.49
C GLY A 165 21.45 -7.79 17.20
N ILE A 166 20.76 -6.78 16.68
CA ILE A 166 19.93 -6.86 15.47
C ILE A 166 20.55 -6.00 14.35
N ALA A 167 20.51 -6.48 13.12
CA ALA A 167 20.79 -5.68 11.92
C ALA A 167 19.72 -5.94 10.85
N HIS A 168 19.23 -4.89 10.20
CA HIS A 168 18.21 -4.95 9.16
C HIS A 168 18.71 -5.62 7.87
N GLY A 169 19.99 -5.44 7.53
CA GLY A 169 20.65 -6.00 6.34
C GLY A 169 20.40 -5.24 5.03
N ASP A 170 19.27 -4.51 4.96
CA ASP A 170 18.95 -3.51 3.93
C ASP A 170 18.36 -2.25 4.59
N LEU A 171 19.21 -1.44 5.24
CA LEU A 171 18.85 -0.08 5.65
C LEU A 171 19.00 0.86 4.46
N GLN A 172 17.85 1.30 3.92
CA GLN A 172 17.77 2.24 2.81
C GLN A 172 16.45 3.04 2.91
N HIS A 173 16.38 4.20 2.24
CA HIS A 173 15.29 5.17 2.41
C HIS A 173 13.84 4.64 2.30
N GLY A 174 13.58 3.69 1.40
CA GLY A 174 12.26 3.08 1.20
C GLY A 174 11.85 2.09 2.29
N ASN A 175 12.82 1.58 3.06
CA ASN A 175 12.59 0.63 4.17
C ASN A 175 12.41 1.34 5.53
N ILE A 176 12.39 2.68 5.54
CA ILE A 176 12.32 3.51 6.74
C ILE A 176 11.13 4.47 6.61
N THR A 177 10.11 4.27 7.44
CA THR A 177 8.95 5.16 7.54
C THR A 177 9.11 6.10 8.74
N VAL A 178 8.71 7.35 8.54
CA VAL A 178 8.75 8.45 9.51
C VAL A 178 7.33 8.91 9.80
N ASP A 179 6.85 8.67 11.03
CA ASP A 179 5.62 9.27 11.56
C ASP A 179 6.01 10.51 12.37
N ASP A 180 5.50 11.69 11.99
CA ASP A 180 5.72 12.94 12.70
C ASP A 180 4.47 13.50 13.41
N SER A 181 3.42 12.69 13.53
CA SER A 181 2.15 13.06 14.18
C SER A 181 2.31 13.41 15.68
N ASN A 182 3.21 12.70 16.37
CA ASN A 182 3.45 12.82 17.81
C ASN A 182 4.96 12.84 18.10
N GLY A 183 5.66 13.80 17.49
CA GLY A 183 7.14 13.80 17.43
C GLY A 183 7.66 12.85 16.35
N VAL A 184 8.97 12.90 16.07
CA VAL A 184 9.57 12.12 14.98
C VAL A 184 9.83 10.68 15.43
N ASN A 185 8.94 9.77 15.00
CA ASN A 185 8.99 8.34 15.29
C ASN A 185 9.40 7.58 14.02
N LEU A 186 10.18 6.51 14.19
CA LEU A 186 10.72 5.71 13.09
C LEU A 186 10.17 4.29 13.11
N LYS A 187 9.81 3.78 11.93
CA LYS A 187 9.44 2.38 11.69
C LYS A 187 10.30 1.79 10.57
N LEU A 188 10.77 0.57 10.77
CA LEU A 188 11.47 -0.23 9.77
C LEU A 188 10.47 -1.19 9.11
N ILE A 189 10.62 -1.41 7.80
CA ILE A 189 9.83 -2.36 7.00
C ILE A 189 10.73 -3.13 6.03
N ASP A 190 10.19 -4.23 5.48
CA ASP A 190 10.88 -5.24 4.66
C ASP A 190 11.97 -6.05 5.41
N TYR A 191 11.51 -7.04 6.16
CA TYR A 191 12.34 -7.85 7.05
C TYR A 191 13.04 -9.03 6.35
N ASP A 192 13.07 -9.05 5.01
CA ASP A 192 13.69 -10.13 4.21
C ASP A 192 15.16 -10.41 4.59
N SER A 193 15.90 -9.38 5.02
CA SER A 193 17.33 -9.47 5.37
C SER A 193 17.64 -9.49 6.88
N LEU A 194 16.62 -9.43 7.75
CA LEU A 194 16.77 -9.13 9.18
C LEU A 194 17.59 -10.17 9.96
N TYR A 195 18.82 -9.80 10.33
CA TYR A 195 19.77 -10.60 11.09
C TYR A 195 19.57 -10.45 12.61
N PHE A 196 19.75 -11.56 13.34
CA PHE A 196 19.78 -11.60 14.79
C PHE A 196 21.05 -12.31 15.27
N SER A 197 21.87 -11.66 16.11
CA SER A 197 23.13 -12.21 16.62
C SER A 197 22.99 -13.56 17.34
N VAL A 198 21.82 -13.82 17.93
CA VAL A 198 21.49 -15.09 18.61
C VAL A 198 21.36 -16.31 17.68
N ASP A 199 21.27 -16.10 16.36
CA ASP A 199 21.42 -17.20 15.38
C ASP A 199 22.89 -17.47 14.99
N GLY A 200 23.79 -16.53 15.31
CA GLY A 200 25.21 -16.57 14.96
C GLY A 200 25.52 -16.46 13.47
N ASN A 201 26.81 -16.48 13.14
CA ASN A 201 27.35 -16.23 11.80
C ASN A 201 27.11 -17.40 10.80
N GLY A 202 26.10 -18.24 11.03
CA GLY A 202 25.76 -19.38 10.19
C GLY A 202 24.95 -19.00 8.95
N ILE A 203 24.18 -17.91 8.99
CA ILE A 203 23.25 -17.50 7.93
C ILE A 203 24.02 -16.92 6.73
N ASN A 204 23.71 -17.39 5.52
CA ASN A 204 24.23 -16.83 4.28
C ASN A 204 23.65 -15.43 4.05
N ASP A 205 24.49 -14.49 3.60
CA ASP A 205 24.06 -13.14 3.25
C ASP A 205 23.59 -13.09 1.78
N GLU A 206 22.48 -13.74 1.49
CA GLU A 206 21.96 -13.97 0.13
C GLU A 206 21.26 -12.74 -0.46
N ILE A 207 20.67 -11.89 0.38
CA ILE A 207 20.00 -10.65 -0.01
C ILE A 207 20.91 -9.48 0.37
N LYS A 208 21.45 -8.79 -0.65
CA LYS A 208 22.22 -7.55 -0.47
C LYS A 208 21.28 -6.35 -0.61
N GLY A 209 21.39 -5.38 0.30
CA GLY A 209 20.66 -4.13 0.21
C GLY A 209 21.10 -3.21 -0.94
N ILE A 210 20.38 -2.09 -1.13
CA ILE A 210 20.60 -1.16 -2.26
C ILE A 210 22.06 -0.64 -2.27
N PRO A 211 22.85 -0.83 -3.35
CA PRO A 211 24.28 -0.52 -3.37
C PRO A 211 24.67 0.90 -2.97
N ASP A 212 23.85 1.92 -3.26
CA ASP A 212 24.08 3.32 -2.86
C ASP A 212 24.05 3.58 -1.33
N TYR A 213 23.80 2.53 -0.52
CA TYR A 213 23.87 2.55 0.93
C TYR A 213 24.94 1.61 1.51
N GLN A 214 25.56 0.75 0.69
CA GLN A 214 26.35 -0.40 1.16
C GLN A 214 27.86 -0.14 1.07
N HIS A 215 28.62 -0.67 2.04
CA HIS A 215 30.08 -0.63 2.01
C HIS A 215 30.62 -1.45 0.83
N PRO A 216 31.69 -1.04 0.11
CA PRO A 216 32.21 -1.78 -1.04
C PRO A 216 32.45 -3.28 -0.81
N LEU A 217 32.94 -3.66 0.38
CA LEU A 217 33.16 -5.06 0.77
C LEU A 217 31.87 -5.89 1.00
N ARG A 218 30.68 -5.27 1.16
CA ARG A 218 29.40 -5.97 1.35
C ARG A 218 29.12 -6.97 0.22
N SER A 219 29.57 -6.64 -0.99
CA SER A 219 29.51 -7.50 -2.18
C SER A 219 30.26 -8.84 -2.02
N GLN A 220 31.34 -8.87 -1.23
CA GLN A 220 32.20 -10.04 -1.03
C GLN A 220 31.83 -10.84 0.22
N LEU A 221 31.08 -10.23 1.16
CA LEU A 221 30.67 -10.85 2.42
C LEU A 221 29.75 -12.06 2.15
N GLN A 222 30.05 -13.20 2.78
CA GLN A 222 29.32 -14.47 2.55
C GLN A 222 28.28 -14.78 3.65
N LYS A 223 28.45 -14.20 4.84
CA LYS A 223 27.62 -14.47 6.03
C LYS A 223 27.07 -13.17 6.60
N GLN A 224 25.88 -13.24 7.16
CA GLN A 224 25.30 -12.10 7.88
C GLN A 224 26.06 -11.87 9.20
N CYS A 225 26.18 -10.62 9.61
CA CYS A 225 26.78 -10.18 10.86
C CYS A 225 26.13 -8.86 11.31
N LEU A 226 26.55 -8.27 12.43
CA LEU A 226 25.90 -7.07 12.99
C LEU A 226 26.34 -5.80 12.24
N GLU A 227 27.57 -5.80 11.76
CA GLU A 227 28.28 -4.69 11.12
C GLU A 227 27.68 -4.28 9.77
N ILE A 228 26.76 -5.09 9.22
CA ILE A 228 26.13 -4.89 7.91
C ILE A 228 25.31 -3.60 7.83
N ASP A 229 24.76 -3.16 8.97
CA ASP A 229 23.98 -1.92 9.09
C ASP A 229 24.86 -0.70 9.39
N PHE A 230 26.05 -0.87 9.98
CA PHE A 230 26.81 0.24 10.56
C PHE A 230 27.25 1.29 9.52
N PHE A 231 27.60 0.85 8.30
CA PHE A 231 27.92 1.74 7.19
C PHE A 231 26.67 2.46 6.64
N PRO A 232 25.56 1.76 6.28
CA PRO A 232 24.28 2.41 5.99
C PRO A 232 23.82 3.43 7.04
N GLN A 233 23.99 3.13 8.33
CA GLN A 233 23.65 4.03 9.44
C GLN A 233 24.40 5.36 9.35
N LEU A 234 25.71 5.33 9.05
CA LEU A 234 26.52 6.53 8.86
C LEU A 234 26.18 7.28 7.56
N VAL A 235 25.95 6.57 6.46
CA VAL A 235 25.53 7.15 5.16
C VAL A 235 24.20 7.92 5.29
N ILE A 236 23.22 7.31 5.97
CA ILE A 236 21.90 7.90 6.23
C ILE A 236 22.03 9.09 7.20
N TYR A 237 22.75 8.93 8.31
CA TYR A 237 22.97 10.02 9.27
C TYR A 237 23.62 11.25 8.61
N LEU A 238 24.73 11.05 7.88
CA LEU A 238 25.43 12.13 7.17
C LEU A 238 24.53 12.80 6.15
N SER A 239 23.72 12.05 5.41
CA SER A 239 22.75 12.61 4.46
C SER A 239 21.77 13.54 5.18
N ILE A 240 21.18 13.12 6.29
CA ILE A 240 20.20 13.91 7.06
C ILE A 240 20.84 15.21 7.56
N VAL A 241 21.95 15.14 8.30
CA VAL A 241 22.54 16.35 8.92
C VAL A 241 23.12 17.32 7.91
N SER A 242 23.66 16.83 6.79
CA SER A 242 24.22 17.68 5.74
C SER A 242 23.12 18.43 4.98
N ILE A 243 22.00 17.76 4.69
CA ILE A 243 20.83 18.40 4.07
C ILE A 243 20.16 19.37 5.06
N ALA A 244 20.17 19.07 6.36
CA ALA A 244 19.68 19.98 7.41
C ALA A 244 20.52 21.26 7.57
N GLU A 245 21.83 21.19 7.29
CA GLU A 245 22.71 22.37 7.30
C GLU A 245 22.72 23.12 5.97
N ASN A 246 22.69 22.40 4.84
CA ASN A 246 22.66 22.96 3.49
C ASN A 246 21.58 22.29 2.62
N PRO A 247 20.35 22.83 2.60
CA PRO A 247 19.24 22.27 1.81
C PRO A 247 19.48 22.28 0.30
N GLN A 248 20.40 23.10 -0.22
CA GLN A 248 20.74 23.14 -1.65
C GLN A 248 21.46 21.87 -2.12
N LEU A 249 21.94 21.01 -1.21
CA LEU A 249 22.44 19.68 -1.58
C LEU A 249 21.35 18.84 -2.29
N TRP A 250 20.08 19.03 -1.94
CA TRP A 250 18.98 18.28 -2.55
C TRP A 250 18.83 18.54 -4.05
N SER A 251 18.83 19.82 -4.43
CA SER A 251 18.77 20.26 -5.83
C SER A 251 20.10 19.99 -6.56
N ASN A 252 21.24 20.29 -5.94
CA ASN A 252 22.57 20.13 -6.54
C ASN A 252 22.90 18.67 -6.90
N TYR A 253 22.39 17.70 -6.14
CA TYR A 253 22.55 16.26 -6.42
C TYR A 253 21.32 15.62 -7.11
N ASN A 254 20.33 16.43 -7.50
CA ASN A 254 19.10 16.02 -8.20
C ASN A 254 18.31 14.89 -7.49
N LEU A 255 18.19 14.97 -6.16
CA LEU A 255 17.69 13.86 -5.33
C LEU A 255 16.19 13.53 -5.53
N ASP A 256 15.42 14.40 -6.17
CA ASP A 256 14.04 14.09 -6.60
C ASP A 256 13.95 13.03 -7.71
N ASN A 257 15.04 12.80 -8.45
CA ASN A 257 15.08 11.85 -9.58
C ASN A 257 15.99 10.63 -9.32
N THR A 258 16.27 10.30 -8.05
CA THR A 258 17.17 9.20 -7.68
C THR A 258 16.71 8.41 -6.46
N GLU A 259 16.84 7.09 -6.48
CA GLU A 259 16.44 6.16 -5.40
C GLU A 259 17.52 6.04 -4.29
N ARG A 260 18.10 7.17 -3.89
CA ARG A 260 19.20 7.29 -2.92
C ARG A 260 19.08 8.58 -2.11
N LEU A 261 19.87 8.70 -1.04
CA LEU A 261 20.11 9.96 -0.34
C LEU A 261 21.36 10.66 -0.93
N LEU A 262 22.22 11.28 -0.11
CA LEU A 262 23.26 12.18 -0.60
C LEU A 262 24.37 11.48 -1.41
N PHE A 263 24.75 10.26 -1.00
CA PHE A 263 25.88 9.49 -1.55
C PHE A 263 25.45 8.46 -2.62
N SER A 264 26.41 7.91 -3.35
CA SER A 264 26.25 6.88 -4.37
C SER A 264 27.45 5.93 -4.44
N VAL A 265 27.31 4.77 -5.11
CA VAL A 265 28.37 3.76 -5.27
C VAL A 265 29.71 4.35 -5.77
N PRO A 266 29.77 5.23 -6.80
CA PRO A 266 31.03 5.86 -7.21
C PRO A 266 31.73 6.65 -6.09
N ASP A 267 30.97 7.26 -5.18
CA ASP A 267 31.52 8.02 -4.05
C ASP A 267 32.23 7.09 -3.06
N PHE A 268 31.66 5.92 -2.78
CA PHE A 268 32.27 4.91 -1.90
C PHE A 268 33.46 4.19 -2.55
N GLN A 269 33.45 4.03 -3.87
CA GLN A 269 34.56 3.45 -4.63
C GLN A 269 35.76 4.39 -4.75
N ASN A 270 35.55 5.71 -4.84
CA ASN A 270 36.61 6.72 -5.05
C ASN A 270 36.53 7.90 -4.06
N PRO A 271 36.52 7.66 -2.73
CA PRO A 271 36.19 8.67 -1.71
C PRO A 271 37.13 9.88 -1.63
N ASP A 272 38.34 9.81 -2.20
CA ASP A 272 39.27 10.94 -2.27
C ASP A 272 39.04 11.86 -3.48
N ARG A 273 38.27 11.43 -4.47
CA ARG A 273 37.96 12.17 -5.71
C ARG A 273 36.48 12.55 -5.83
N ALA A 274 35.64 12.00 -4.96
CA ALA A 274 34.21 12.15 -5.02
C ALA A 274 33.74 13.52 -4.49
N GLN A 275 33.06 14.27 -5.36
CA GLN A 275 32.69 15.67 -5.13
C GLN A 275 31.89 15.89 -3.84
N VAL A 276 31.05 14.91 -3.47
CA VAL A 276 30.24 14.96 -2.24
C VAL A 276 31.11 15.22 -1.01
N PHE A 277 32.24 14.53 -0.85
CA PHE A 277 33.11 14.74 0.31
C PHE A 277 33.86 16.08 0.28
N GLN A 278 34.17 16.61 -0.91
CA GLN A 278 34.73 17.96 -1.01
C GLN A 278 33.70 19.01 -0.58
N VAL A 279 32.42 18.85 -0.94
CA VAL A 279 31.35 19.77 -0.50
C VAL A 279 31.11 19.63 1.01
N LEU A 280 31.07 18.42 1.55
CA LEU A 280 30.88 18.17 2.98
C LEU A 280 32.04 18.69 3.86
N SER A 281 33.27 18.77 3.33
CA SER A 281 34.40 19.36 4.07
C SER A 281 34.30 20.88 4.25
N GLN A 282 33.38 21.55 3.56
CA GLN A 282 33.09 22.98 3.69
C GLN A 282 31.87 23.28 4.61
N LEU A 283 31.23 22.23 5.15
CA LEU A 283 30.18 22.35 6.16
C LEU A 283 30.80 22.40 7.58
N SER A 284 29.96 22.43 8.61
CA SER A 284 30.39 22.55 10.00
C SER A 284 31.43 21.50 10.41
N PRO A 285 32.34 21.81 11.35
CA PRO A 285 33.48 20.94 11.68
C PRO A 285 33.10 19.51 12.07
N ASN A 286 31.90 19.27 12.60
CA ASN A 286 31.44 17.91 12.89
C ASN A 286 31.02 17.16 11.62
N ILE A 287 30.35 17.80 10.65
CA ILE A 287 30.01 17.17 9.37
C ILE A 287 31.28 16.92 8.55
N ALA A 288 32.20 17.88 8.49
CA ALA A 288 33.49 17.70 7.83
C ALA A 288 34.29 16.52 8.43
N ARG A 289 34.38 16.43 9.77
CA ARG A 289 34.99 15.29 10.47
C ARG A 289 34.32 13.96 10.10
N LEU A 290 32.99 13.89 10.18
CA LEU A 290 32.25 12.66 9.92
C LEU A 290 32.34 12.23 8.45
N ALA A 291 32.40 13.17 7.52
CA ALA A 291 32.67 12.90 6.11
C ALA A 291 34.07 12.31 5.90
N ASP A 292 35.10 12.83 6.59
CA ASP A 292 36.44 12.24 6.57
C ASP A 292 36.52 10.87 7.27
N GLU A 293 35.74 10.62 8.33
CA GLU A 293 35.62 9.26 8.88
C GLU A 293 34.95 8.30 7.88
N LEU A 294 33.86 8.71 7.21
CA LEU A 294 33.23 7.90 6.17
C LEU A 294 34.23 7.58 5.02
N LYS A 295 35.05 8.54 4.59
CA LYS A 295 36.14 8.30 3.61
C LYS A 295 37.17 7.28 4.06
N LYS A 296 37.50 7.22 5.35
CA LYS A 296 38.41 6.20 5.91
C LYS A 296 37.72 4.84 5.95
N ILE A 297 36.47 4.80 6.39
CA ILE A 297 35.67 3.58 6.49
C ILE A 297 35.52 2.92 5.12
N CYS A 298 35.21 3.69 4.05
CA CYS A 298 35.16 3.19 2.66
C CYS A 298 36.43 2.47 2.18
N LYS A 299 37.59 2.70 2.81
CA LYS A 299 38.90 2.11 2.45
C LYS A 299 39.30 0.93 3.34
N LEU A 300 38.45 0.53 4.29
CA LEU A 300 38.73 -0.64 5.14
C LEU A 300 38.77 -1.92 4.28
N THR A 301 39.75 -2.76 4.56
CA THR A 301 39.96 -4.08 3.93
C THR A 301 39.39 -5.25 4.75
N ASP A 302 38.87 -4.97 5.95
CA ASP A 302 38.23 -5.94 6.85
C ASP A 302 36.85 -5.39 7.26
N PHE A 303 35.79 -6.13 6.90
CA PHE A 303 34.40 -5.76 7.19
C PHE A 303 34.12 -5.68 8.70
N SER A 304 34.81 -6.48 9.52
CA SER A 304 34.67 -6.50 10.99
C SER A 304 35.32 -5.29 11.68
N LYS A 305 35.86 -4.34 10.91
CA LYS A 305 36.44 -3.07 11.42
C LYS A 305 35.57 -1.85 11.12
N ILE A 306 34.42 -2.04 10.45
CA ILE A 306 33.43 -0.97 10.26
C ILE A 306 32.87 -0.60 11.65
N PRO A 307 33.06 0.63 12.13
CA PRO A 307 32.59 1.06 13.46
C PRO A 307 31.08 1.38 13.44
N SER A 308 30.39 1.13 14.56
CA SER A 308 28.99 1.52 14.74
C SER A 308 28.80 3.04 14.73
N LEU A 309 27.60 3.53 14.38
CA LEU A 309 27.32 4.97 14.32
C LEU A 309 27.64 5.68 15.66
N ASP A 310 27.26 5.08 16.78
CA ASP A 310 27.55 5.54 18.15
C ASP A 310 29.08 5.76 18.38
N THR A 311 29.89 4.84 17.85
CA THR A 311 31.37 4.90 17.90
C THR A 311 31.94 6.03 17.02
N VAL A 312 31.35 6.29 15.85
CA VAL A 312 31.83 7.34 14.91
C VAL A 312 31.40 8.74 15.37
N LEU A 313 30.21 8.86 15.97
CA LEU A 313 29.71 10.13 16.51
C LEU A 313 30.52 10.56 17.72
N THR A 314 30.82 9.64 18.64
CA THR A 314 31.65 9.87 19.82
C THR A 314 33.08 10.23 19.40
N PRO A 315 33.60 11.45 19.71
CA PRO A 315 34.98 11.79 19.40
C PRO A 315 35.94 10.89 20.19
N PRO A 316 37.09 10.48 19.62
CA PRO A 316 38.10 9.77 20.38
C PRO A 316 38.54 10.62 21.57
N VAL A 317 38.31 10.12 22.80
CA VAL A 317 38.76 10.81 24.01
C VAL A 317 40.28 10.86 23.98
N THR A 318 40.83 12.04 23.71
CA THR A 318 42.26 12.32 23.87
C THR A 318 42.61 12.13 25.33
N LYS A 319 43.14 10.95 25.67
CA LYS A 319 43.77 10.72 26.98
C LYS A 319 44.86 11.77 27.14
N TRP A 320 44.60 12.78 27.94
CA TRP A 320 45.62 13.75 28.35
C TRP A 320 46.72 12.96 29.06
N ASN A 321 47.83 12.78 28.36
CA ASN A 321 48.99 12.07 28.88
C ASN A 321 49.83 13.08 29.68
N PRO A 322 49.95 12.98 31.02
CA PRO A 322 50.67 13.98 31.81
C PRO A 322 52.20 13.85 31.69
N ALA A 323 52.68 12.81 31.00
CA ALA A 323 54.09 12.50 30.79
C ALA A 323 54.74 13.39 29.71
N GLY A 324 54.84 14.70 29.99
CA GLY A 324 55.50 15.71 29.16
C GLY A 324 56.71 16.36 29.84
N SER A 325 57.59 15.57 30.46
CA SER A 325 58.73 16.07 31.24
C SER A 325 60.02 16.20 30.40
N GLY A 326 60.45 17.43 30.14
CA GLY A 326 61.72 17.76 29.46
C GLY A 326 61.58 18.99 28.54
N THR A 327 62.33 20.08 28.70
CA THR A 327 63.39 20.35 29.70
C THR A 327 63.55 21.86 29.89
N THR A 328 63.95 22.30 31.10
CA THR A 328 64.42 23.68 31.45
C THR A 328 63.42 24.85 31.25
N SER A 329 63.40 25.92 32.06
CA SER A 329 64.19 26.31 33.25
C SER A 329 63.48 27.43 34.04
N THR A 330 63.68 27.49 35.37
CA THR A 330 63.60 28.69 36.26
C THR A 330 62.30 29.55 36.27
N THR A 331 61.74 30.03 37.40
CA THR A 331 62.24 30.15 38.78
C THR A 331 61.06 30.30 39.78
N GLN A 332 61.30 29.92 41.05
CA GLN A 332 60.67 30.39 42.31
C GLN A 332 59.15 30.69 42.43
N ASN A 333 58.56 30.03 43.43
CA ASN A 333 57.28 30.30 44.11
C ASN A 333 57.34 31.66 44.86
N PRO A 334 56.21 32.35 45.17
CA PRO A 334 55.51 32.04 46.43
C PRO A 334 53.97 32.16 46.43
N GLN A 335 53.32 31.08 46.88
CA GLN A 335 52.14 30.96 47.74
C GLN A 335 51.25 32.20 48.02
N THR A 336 49.94 32.03 47.85
CA THR A 336 48.90 32.39 48.84
C THR A 336 47.63 31.56 48.54
N GLN A 337 47.33 30.56 49.36
CA GLN A 337 46.35 30.60 50.46
C GLN A 337 44.88 30.87 50.05
N GLN A 338 44.16 29.75 49.96
CA GLN A 338 42.73 29.58 50.18
C GLN A 338 42.20 30.40 51.38
N TRP A 339 41.08 31.11 51.20
CA TRP A 339 39.93 31.03 52.14
C TRP A 339 38.63 31.50 51.48
N ASN A 340 37.52 30.95 51.98
CA ASN A 340 36.14 31.31 51.63
C ASN A 340 35.37 31.42 52.96
N PRO A 341 34.54 32.46 53.15
CA PRO A 341 33.28 32.19 53.85
C PRO A 341 32.07 32.96 53.30
N SER A 342 31.04 32.18 52.94
CA SER A 342 29.70 32.22 53.54
C SER A 342 28.97 33.55 53.79
N GLY A 343 27.78 33.67 53.18
CA GLY A 343 26.60 34.29 53.80
C GLY A 343 26.04 35.54 53.11
N GLY A 344 24.71 35.62 52.99
CA GLY A 344 24.04 36.82 52.47
C GLY A 344 22.78 36.57 51.64
N THR A 345 21.73 35.98 52.21
CA THR A 345 20.40 35.94 51.58
C THR A 345 19.70 37.29 51.72
N ALA A 346 19.42 37.98 50.61
CA ALA A 346 18.49 39.10 50.57
C ALA A 346 17.75 39.13 49.22
N THR A 347 16.42 39.23 49.27
CA THR A 347 15.55 39.44 48.11
C THR A 347 15.57 40.91 47.68
N ASN A 348 15.38 41.20 46.38
CA ASN A 348 14.30 42.09 45.91
C ASN A 348 14.27 42.25 44.37
N GLN A 349 13.05 42.23 43.85
CA GLN A 349 12.57 42.79 42.59
C GLN A 349 11.19 43.43 42.90
N PRO A 350 10.55 44.23 42.01
CA PRO A 350 10.99 44.71 40.70
C PRO A 350 10.92 46.25 40.57
N GLN A 351 11.36 46.80 39.43
CA GLN A 351 10.65 47.91 38.76
C GLN A 351 11.05 48.07 37.28
N ASN A 352 10.16 48.68 36.49
CA ASN A 352 10.25 48.88 35.03
C ASN A 352 9.77 50.34 34.72
N PRO A 353 9.60 50.81 33.46
CA PRO A 353 10.55 51.77 32.87
C PRO A 353 9.90 53.10 32.41
N GLN A 354 10.70 53.91 31.69
CA GLN A 354 10.27 55.02 30.81
C GLN A 354 9.69 56.28 31.51
N PRO A 355 9.46 57.42 30.81
CA PRO A 355 9.53 57.67 29.35
C PRO A 355 10.36 58.89 28.90
N GLN A 356 10.58 58.99 27.58
CA GLN A 356 10.42 60.26 26.86
C GLN A 356 9.75 60.06 25.49
N THR A 357 8.94 61.04 25.12
CA THR A 357 8.13 61.21 23.90
C THR A 357 7.99 62.73 23.69
N TRP A 358 7.97 63.29 22.47
CA TRP A 358 6.79 63.36 21.60
C TRP A 358 7.12 63.90 20.17
N ASN A 359 6.17 63.71 19.25
CA ASN A 359 6.05 64.31 17.89
C ASN A 359 5.08 65.54 17.95
N PRO A 360 4.37 66.03 16.89
CA PRO A 360 4.49 65.95 15.40
C PRO A 360 5.00 67.31 14.81
N VAL A 361 4.68 67.94 13.65
CA VAL A 361 3.66 67.96 12.54
C VAL A 361 4.36 68.60 11.29
N GLY A 362 4.00 68.45 10.00
CA GLY A 362 3.00 67.64 9.28
C GLY A 362 2.23 68.40 8.16
N SER A 363 2.12 67.84 6.94
CA SER A 363 1.29 68.28 5.76
C SER A 363 1.58 69.66 5.11
N GLY A 364 1.63 69.86 3.77
CA GLY A 364 1.47 69.01 2.57
C GLY A 364 2.06 69.75 1.32
N THR A 365 1.62 69.67 0.05
CA THR A 365 0.56 68.90 -0.66
C THR A 365 0.76 68.98 -2.21
N THR A 366 0.09 68.12 -3.01
CA THR A 366 -0.23 68.23 -4.47
C THR A 366 0.86 68.53 -5.53
N SER A 367 1.18 67.53 -6.38
CA SER A 367 0.96 67.53 -7.86
C SER A 367 1.43 66.21 -8.51
N GLN A 368 0.91 65.87 -9.71
CA GLN A 368 1.19 64.62 -10.47
C GLN A 368 1.85 64.94 -11.84
N PRO A 369 2.41 63.99 -12.63
CA PRO A 369 1.64 62.96 -13.37
C PRO A 369 2.32 61.58 -13.49
N GLN A 370 2.05 60.81 -14.56
CA GLN A 370 2.19 59.35 -14.66
C GLN A 370 3.24 58.82 -15.67
N ASN A 371 3.45 57.51 -15.58
CA ASN A 371 4.13 56.58 -16.50
C ASN A 371 3.71 56.63 -18.00
N PRO A 372 4.64 56.40 -18.95
CA PRO A 372 4.34 55.90 -20.30
C PRO A 372 4.91 54.50 -20.61
N GLN A 373 4.36 53.82 -21.62
CA GLN A 373 4.75 52.46 -22.05
C GLN A 373 5.69 52.41 -23.27
N THR A 374 6.41 51.30 -23.39
CA THR A 374 7.00 50.62 -24.58
C THR A 374 6.83 51.23 -25.99
N GLN A 375 7.94 51.28 -26.74
CA GLN A 375 8.13 50.89 -28.16
C GLN A 375 9.65 50.87 -28.48
N GLN A 376 10.20 50.35 -29.59
CA GLN A 376 9.92 49.20 -30.49
C GLN A 376 10.93 49.25 -31.67
N TRP A 377 11.47 48.12 -32.17
CA TRP A 377 11.71 47.83 -33.63
C TRP A 377 12.31 46.43 -33.89
N ASN A 378 12.27 45.97 -35.14
CA ASN A 378 12.69 44.66 -35.68
C ASN A 378 13.10 44.82 -37.17
N PRO A 379 13.91 43.94 -37.80
CA PRO A 379 13.40 42.76 -38.55
C PRO A 379 14.35 41.53 -38.42
N SER A 380 14.11 40.30 -38.93
CA SER A 380 13.22 39.71 -39.96
C SER A 380 12.64 38.36 -39.43
N GLY A 381 11.88 37.49 -40.12
CA GLY A 381 11.34 37.42 -41.50
C GLY A 381 11.94 36.25 -42.32
N GLY A 382 11.18 35.26 -42.82
CA GLY A 382 9.72 35.05 -42.70
C GLY A 382 9.11 33.92 -43.57
N THR A 383 7.78 33.78 -43.48
CA THR A 383 6.82 33.04 -44.38
C THR A 383 6.92 31.50 -44.49
N ALA A 384 5.83 30.71 -44.64
CA ALA A 384 4.38 30.96 -44.79
C ALA A 384 3.55 29.76 -44.20
N THR A 385 2.45 29.96 -43.44
CA THR A 385 0.99 29.81 -43.82
C THR A 385 0.51 28.38 -44.20
N ASN A 386 -0.74 27.92 -43.99
CA ASN A 386 -2.10 28.48 -43.75
C ASN A 386 -2.84 27.68 -42.62
N GLN A 387 -3.72 28.22 -41.74
CA GLN A 387 -5.09 28.80 -41.86
C GLN A 387 -6.26 27.80 -42.12
N SER A 388 -7.51 27.97 -41.62
CA SER A 388 -8.01 28.68 -40.41
C SER A 388 -9.54 28.51 -40.14
N LYS A 389 -9.93 28.55 -38.85
CA LYS A 389 -11.16 29.19 -38.26
C LYS A 389 -12.59 28.63 -38.53
N ASN A 390 -13.52 29.12 -37.67
CA ASN A 390 -14.94 28.77 -37.49
C ASN A 390 -15.78 30.04 -37.22
N PRO A 391 -17.06 30.13 -37.64
CA PRO A 391 -18.01 31.13 -37.12
C PRO A 391 -19.44 30.61 -36.79
N GLN A 392 -20.23 31.45 -36.11
CA GLN A 392 -21.66 31.34 -35.77
C GLN A 392 -22.31 32.76 -35.86
N PRO A 393 -23.62 32.98 -35.64
CA PRO A 393 -24.85 32.20 -35.93
C PRO A 393 -25.95 33.07 -36.63
N GLN A 394 -27.12 32.51 -37.01
CA GLN A 394 -28.34 33.28 -37.37
C GLN A 394 -29.67 32.53 -37.09
N THR A 395 -30.82 33.23 -37.19
CA THR A 395 -32.17 32.81 -36.74
C THR A 395 -33.30 33.31 -37.68
N TRP A 396 -34.37 32.50 -37.92
CA TRP A 396 -35.77 32.95 -38.22
C TRP A 396 -36.81 31.79 -38.25
N ASN A 397 -38.10 32.11 -38.49
CA ASN A 397 -39.32 31.25 -38.42
C ASN A 397 -40.47 31.93 -39.24
N PRO A 398 -41.79 31.57 -39.28
CA PRO A 398 -42.57 30.39 -38.83
C PRO A 398 -43.58 29.86 -39.92
N THR A 399 -44.77 29.35 -39.50
CA THR A 399 -45.97 28.87 -40.26
C THR A 399 -45.85 27.52 -41.02
N GLY A 400 -46.90 26.69 -41.22
CA GLY A 400 -48.29 26.66 -40.72
C GLY A 400 -49.32 26.24 -41.81
N SER A 401 -50.42 25.50 -41.59
CA SER A 401 -50.94 24.74 -40.41
C SER A 401 -52.16 23.85 -40.83
N ASN A 402 -52.67 22.98 -39.92
CA ASN A 402 -53.89 22.11 -40.02
C ASN A 402 -53.83 20.93 -41.04
N SER A 403 -54.38 19.73 -40.79
CA SER A 403 -55.09 19.09 -39.65
C SER A 403 -55.00 17.53 -39.84
N THR A 404 -55.57 16.58 -39.08
CA THR A 404 -56.69 16.47 -38.12
C THR A 404 -56.34 15.55 -36.91
N ASN A 405 -57.32 14.80 -36.36
CA ASN A 405 -57.27 13.78 -35.27
C ASN A 405 -58.56 12.92 -35.38
N PRO A 406 -58.79 11.78 -34.68
CA PRO A 406 -58.08 11.14 -33.55
C PRO A 406 -57.44 9.76 -33.94
N ASN A 407 -56.77 8.98 -33.07
CA ASN A 407 -56.86 8.87 -31.60
C ASN A 407 -55.62 8.20 -30.95
N ILE A 408 -55.57 8.23 -29.61
CA ILE A 408 -54.69 7.48 -28.67
C ILE A 408 -53.27 8.03 -28.44
N ASN A 409 -53.10 8.56 -27.22
CA ASN A 409 -51.92 9.15 -26.57
C ASN A 409 -50.55 8.45 -26.75
N THR A 410 -49.55 9.23 -27.20
CA THR A 410 -48.20 9.25 -26.62
C THR A 410 -47.66 10.69 -26.58
N SER A 411 -47.59 11.30 -25.39
CA SER A 411 -47.10 12.68 -25.23
C SER A 411 -45.64 12.70 -24.76
N GLN A 412 -44.76 13.31 -25.55
CA GLN A 412 -43.44 13.73 -25.08
C GLN A 412 -43.52 15.13 -24.44
N THR A 413 -42.81 15.33 -23.34
CA THR A 413 -42.34 16.66 -22.91
C THR A 413 -40.96 16.52 -22.30
N SER A 414 -39.96 17.08 -22.98
CA SER A 414 -38.57 17.08 -22.55
C SER A 414 -38.23 18.35 -21.77
N LEU A 415 -37.71 18.22 -20.55
CA LEU A 415 -36.96 19.27 -19.85
C LEU A 415 -36.18 18.70 -18.65
N THR A 416 -35.10 19.39 -18.29
CA THR A 416 -34.24 19.19 -17.10
C THR A 416 -33.70 17.77 -16.83
N GLN A 417 -32.40 17.58 -17.06
CA GLN A 417 -31.63 16.59 -16.32
C GLN A 417 -31.55 17.00 -14.84
N GLN A 418 -32.45 16.51 -14.00
CA GLN A 418 -32.28 16.54 -12.54
C GLN A 418 -31.80 15.19 -12.01
N THR A 419 -30.83 15.24 -11.10
CA THR A 419 -30.19 14.09 -10.49
C THR A 419 -31.10 13.44 -9.43
N GLN A 420 -31.79 12.36 -9.80
CA GLN A 420 -32.44 11.49 -8.81
C GLN A 420 -31.38 10.77 -7.96
N LYS A 421 -31.07 11.35 -6.80
CA LYS A 421 -30.37 10.66 -5.71
C LYS A 421 -31.28 9.60 -5.09
N GLY A 422 -31.29 8.40 -5.66
CA GLY A 422 -31.97 7.23 -5.09
C GLY A 422 -31.42 6.87 -3.71
N SER A 423 -32.31 6.78 -2.70
CA SER A 423 -32.10 6.81 -1.24
C SER A 423 -31.12 5.83 -0.56
N TYR A 424 -30.30 5.08 -1.28
CA TYR A 424 -29.33 4.11 -0.74
C TYR A 424 -28.48 4.60 0.46
N PRO A 425 -27.78 5.76 0.39
CA PRO A 425 -26.95 6.21 1.51
C PRO A 425 -27.76 6.72 2.70
N VAL A 426 -29.08 6.88 2.59
CA VAL A 426 -29.97 7.17 3.72
C VAL A 426 -30.28 5.89 4.46
N VAL A 427 -30.76 4.85 3.76
CA VAL A 427 -31.14 3.56 4.37
C VAL A 427 -29.96 2.94 5.12
N VAL A 428 -28.78 2.89 4.50
CA VAL A 428 -27.56 2.34 5.14
C VAL A 428 -27.14 3.13 6.39
N LYS A 429 -27.23 4.47 6.35
CA LYS A 429 -26.93 5.31 7.54
C LYS A 429 -27.97 5.13 8.64
N THR A 430 -29.25 5.04 8.29
CA THR A 430 -30.33 4.79 9.26
C THR A 430 -30.14 3.44 9.94
N ILE A 431 -29.81 2.37 9.19
CA ILE A 431 -29.50 1.05 9.77
C ILE A 431 -28.29 1.12 10.71
N ALA A 432 -27.18 1.75 10.27
CA ALA A 432 -25.98 1.87 11.09
C ALA A 432 -26.24 2.63 12.41
N VAL A 433 -26.93 3.76 12.36
CA VAL A 433 -27.31 4.54 13.56
C VAL A 433 -28.21 3.72 14.49
N ILE A 434 -29.20 3.00 13.95
CA ILE A 434 -30.08 2.10 14.70
C ILE A 434 -29.26 1.03 15.43
N SER A 435 -28.37 0.31 14.72
CA SER A 435 -27.52 -0.72 15.32
C SER A 435 -26.60 -0.17 16.40
N THR A 436 -26.03 1.02 16.20
CA THR A 436 -25.18 1.68 17.21
C THR A 436 -25.98 2.07 18.46
N VAL A 437 -27.19 2.63 18.29
CA VAL A 437 -28.06 3.00 19.43
C VAL A 437 -28.49 1.76 20.22
N ILE A 438 -28.90 0.68 19.54
CA ILE A 438 -29.28 -0.60 20.17
C ILE A 438 -28.10 -1.22 20.92
N ALA A 439 -26.90 -1.26 20.32
CA ALA A 439 -25.71 -1.80 20.98
C ALA A 439 -25.30 -0.97 22.21
N THR A 440 -25.39 0.36 22.11
CA THR A 440 -25.02 1.27 23.20
C THR A 440 -26.01 1.20 24.36
N SER A 441 -27.32 1.13 24.08
CA SER A 441 -28.35 1.04 25.12
C SER A 441 -28.37 -0.32 25.81
N LEU A 442 -28.22 -1.42 25.08
CA LEU A 442 -28.06 -2.75 25.68
C LEU A 442 -26.78 -2.85 26.53
N GLY A 443 -25.65 -2.35 26.01
CA GLY A 443 -24.39 -2.31 26.76
C GLY A 443 -24.49 -1.49 28.05
N GLY A 444 -25.11 -0.30 27.97
CA GLY A 444 -25.37 0.55 29.14
C GLY A 444 -26.30 -0.09 30.16
N PHE A 445 -27.37 -0.76 29.71
CA PHE A 445 -28.31 -1.48 30.58
C PHE A 445 -27.64 -2.67 31.29
N CYS A 446 -26.86 -3.48 30.57
CA CYS A 446 -26.07 -4.57 31.16
C CYS A 446 -25.04 -4.06 32.17
N TYR A 447 -24.38 -2.93 31.89
CA TYR A 447 -23.44 -2.30 32.82
C TYR A 447 -24.14 -1.76 34.09
N TYR A 448 -25.32 -1.15 33.94
CA TYR A 448 -26.12 -0.67 35.06
C TYR A 448 -26.62 -1.81 35.96
N GLN A 449 -27.15 -2.89 35.36
CA GLN A 449 -27.50 -4.14 36.06
C GLN A 449 -26.31 -4.71 36.84
N TYR A 450 -25.14 -4.79 36.21
CA TYR A 450 -23.91 -5.28 36.84
C TYR A 450 -23.47 -4.44 38.05
N GLN A 451 -23.56 -3.11 37.96
CA GLN A 451 -23.27 -2.20 39.07
C GLN A 451 -24.22 -2.40 40.26
N GLN A 452 -25.52 -2.47 40.02
CA GLN A 452 -26.52 -2.70 41.08
C GLN A 452 -26.30 -4.05 41.79
N ILE A 453 -26.07 -5.12 41.02
CA ILE A 453 -25.76 -6.46 41.55
C ILE A 453 -24.50 -6.44 42.42
N ASN A 454 -23.48 -5.65 42.08
CA ASN A 454 -22.26 -5.56 42.88
C ASN A 454 -22.41 -4.69 44.14
N GLN A 455 -23.23 -3.63 44.13
CA GLN A 455 -23.55 -2.87 45.35
C GLN A 455 -24.28 -3.76 46.37
N VAL A 456 -25.25 -4.57 45.92
CA VAL A 456 -25.96 -5.53 46.79
C VAL A 456 -24.99 -6.56 47.40
N LYS A 457 -24.07 -7.14 46.61
CA LYS A 457 -23.03 -8.05 47.13
C LYS A 457 -22.15 -7.40 48.20
N GLN A 458 -21.74 -6.14 48.00
CA GLN A 458 -20.91 -5.41 48.97
C GLN A 458 -21.66 -5.16 50.29
N GLN A 459 -22.96 -4.88 50.23
CA GLN A 459 -23.80 -4.74 51.44
C GLN A 459 -23.96 -6.08 52.17
N ILE A 460 -24.17 -7.19 51.45
CA ILE A 460 -24.26 -8.54 52.03
C ILE A 460 -22.96 -8.95 52.75
N GLU A 461 -21.79 -8.73 52.13
CA GLU A 461 -20.50 -9.05 52.77
C GLU A 461 -20.19 -8.12 53.96
N LYS A 462 -20.62 -6.85 53.91
CA LYS A 462 -20.53 -5.95 55.08
C LYS A 462 -21.36 -6.48 56.26
N ILE A 463 -22.58 -6.96 56.00
CA ILE A 463 -23.43 -7.57 57.04
C ILE A 463 -22.83 -8.88 57.57
N ARG A 464 -22.20 -9.72 56.73
CA ARG A 464 -21.44 -10.91 57.18
C ARG A 464 -20.33 -10.55 58.17
N LEU A 465 -19.54 -9.53 57.85
CA LEU A 465 -18.45 -9.03 58.69
C LEU A 465 -18.96 -8.48 60.03
N ASP A 466 -19.94 -7.57 60.00
CA ASP A 466 -20.52 -6.94 61.19
C ASP A 466 -21.21 -7.96 62.13
N LYS A 467 -21.70 -9.09 61.58
CA LYS A 467 -22.34 -10.18 62.35
C LYS A 467 -21.41 -11.37 62.65
N LYS A 468 -20.12 -11.31 62.25
CA LYS A 468 -19.12 -12.40 62.42
C LYS A 468 -19.57 -13.77 61.88
N ILE A 469 -20.34 -13.79 60.80
CA ILE A 469 -20.83 -15.03 60.19
C ILE A 469 -19.71 -15.62 59.33
N LEU A 470 -19.14 -16.75 59.76
CA LEU A 470 -18.07 -17.43 59.04
C LEU A 470 -18.57 -17.98 57.67
N PRO A 471 -17.74 -17.91 56.61
CA PRO A 471 -18.12 -18.45 55.30
C PRO A 471 -18.19 -19.98 55.34
N PRO A 472 -19.15 -20.60 54.62
CA PRO A 472 -19.28 -22.05 54.58
C PRO A 472 -18.07 -22.71 53.90
N LYS A 473 -17.51 -23.75 54.52
CA LYS A 473 -16.47 -24.60 53.90
C LYS A 473 -17.11 -25.59 52.93
N GLY A 474 -17.07 -25.25 51.63
CA GLY A 474 -17.58 -26.09 50.54
C GLY A 474 -17.79 -25.27 49.27
N ASN A 475 -18.21 -25.92 48.19
CA ASN A 475 -18.62 -25.20 46.98
C ASN A 475 -19.83 -24.30 47.30
N LYS A 476 -19.81 -23.06 46.78
CA LYS A 476 -20.86 -22.07 47.05
C LYS A 476 -22.22 -22.56 46.53
N PRO A 477 -23.31 -22.48 47.32
CA PRO A 477 -24.66 -22.74 46.83
C PRO A 477 -25.11 -21.65 45.85
N SER A 478 -26.18 -21.90 45.10
CA SER A 478 -26.76 -20.93 44.18
C SER A 478 -27.44 -19.77 44.92
N LEU A 479 -27.48 -18.60 44.28
CA LEU A 479 -28.10 -17.37 44.80
C LEU A 479 -29.55 -17.58 45.27
N SER A 480 -30.31 -18.46 44.60
CA SER A 480 -31.66 -18.86 45.00
C SER A 480 -31.74 -19.50 46.39
N VAL A 481 -30.77 -20.34 46.75
CA VAL A 481 -30.71 -21.00 48.08
C VAL A 481 -30.26 -20.00 49.15
N GLU A 482 -29.35 -19.08 48.81
CA GLU A 482 -28.97 -17.97 49.70
C GLU A 482 -30.16 -17.03 49.99
N LEU A 483 -30.99 -16.75 48.99
CA LEU A 483 -32.20 -15.93 49.14
C LEU A 483 -33.27 -16.61 50.01
N GLN A 484 -33.54 -17.90 49.76
CA GLN A 484 -34.51 -18.68 50.54
C GLN A 484 -34.14 -18.75 52.02
N ASN A 485 -32.85 -18.90 52.33
CA ASN A 485 -32.34 -18.92 53.70
C ASN A 485 -32.45 -17.54 54.39
N MET A 486 -32.36 -16.42 53.64
CA MET A 486 -32.60 -15.10 54.22
C MET A 486 -34.09 -14.85 54.51
N MET A 487 -35.02 -15.31 53.66
CA MET A 487 -36.47 -15.19 53.93
C MET A 487 -36.86 -15.87 55.25
N ASN A 488 -36.30 -17.05 55.53
CA ASN A 488 -36.53 -17.78 56.79
C ASN A 488 -36.01 -17.07 58.05
N VAL A 489 -35.16 -16.06 57.91
CA VAL A 489 -34.61 -15.25 59.03
C VAL A 489 -35.44 -13.98 59.30
N VAL A 490 -36.32 -13.58 58.39
CA VAL A 490 -37.07 -12.30 58.44
C VAL A 490 -38.49 -12.45 59.03
N GLN A 491 -38.97 -13.68 59.30
CA GLN A 491 -40.27 -13.89 59.94
C GLN A 491 -40.39 -13.14 61.29
N GLY A 492 -41.29 -12.15 61.34
CA GLY A 492 -41.76 -11.56 62.60
C GLY A 492 -42.07 -10.06 62.61
N LYS A 493 -41.72 -9.27 61.58
CA LYS A 493 -41.95 -7.80 61.57
C LYS A 493 -42.28 -7.23 60.19
N GLU A 494 -43.48 -7.48 59.69
CA GLU A 494 -43.91 -7.00 58.37
C GLU A 494 -45.30 -6.35 58.39
N SER A 495 -45.39 -5.14 57.83
CA SER A 495 -46.64 -4.53 57.34
C SER A 495 -46.37 -3.39 56.33
N PHE A 496 -45.24 -2.69 56.48
CA PHE A 496 -44.86 -1.58 55.60
C PHE A 496 -44.08 -2.00 54.34
N LEU A 497 -43.39 -3.15 54.37
CA LEU A 497 -42.42 -3.52 53.33
C LEU A 497 -43.06 -4.13 52.06
N TYR A 498 -44.22 -4.79 52.19
CA TYR A 498 -44.86 -5.49 51.06
C TYR A 498 -45.39 -4.55 49.96
N GLN A 499 -46.01 -3.41 50.33
CA GLN A 499 -46.64 -2.52 49.35
C GLN A 499 -45.63 -1.86 48.41
N ASP A 500 -44.46 -1.44 48.93
CA ASP A 500 -43.38 -0.88 48.10
C ASP A 500 -42.80 -1.93 47.15
N ILE A 501 -42.69 -3.19 47.59
CA ILE A 501 -42.21 -4.31 46.77
C ILE A 501 -43.20 -4.64 45.65
N GLU A 502 -44.50 -4.76 45.93
CA GLU A 502 -45.51 -5.03 44.88
C GLU A 502 -45.59 -3.88 43.86
N GLN A 503 -45.50 -2.62 44.30
CA GLN A 503 -45.43 -1.48 43.38
C GLN A 503 -44.14 -1.44 42.56
N LEU A 504 -43.04 -2.04 43.02
CA LEU A 504 -41.82 -2.19 42.24
C LEU A 504 -41.95 -3.32 41.21
N VAL A 505 -42.46 -4.49 41.62
CA VAL A 505 -42.71 -5.64 40.73
C VAL A 505 -43.63 -5.25 39.57
N SER A 506 -44.79 -4.65 39.85
CA SER A 506 -45.75 -4.24 38.82
C SER A 506 -45.17 -3.24 37.80
N ARG A 507 -44.30 -2.31 38.25
CA ARG A 507 -43.59 -1.39 37.34
C ARG A 507 -42.56 -2.11 36.45
N ILE A 508 -41.84 -3.09 37.00
CA ILE A 508 -40.85 -3.89 36.26
C ILE A 508 -41.55 -4.78 35.22
N GLU A 509 -42.67 -5.40 35.56
CA GLU A 509 -43.45 -6.24 34.64
C GLU A 509 -44.07 -5.43 33.49
N SER A 510 -44.58 -4.23 33.78
CA SER A 510 -45.06 -3.29 32.76
C SER A 510 -43.95 -2.89 31.78
N GLN A 511 -42.78 -2.48 32.30
CA GLN A 511 -41.62 -2.13 31.47
C GLN A 511 -41.10 -3.31 30.63
N LYS A 512 -41.17 -4.54 31.16
CA LYS A 512 -40.83 -5.76 30.43
C LYS A 512 -41.77 -5.98 29.22
N SER A 513 -43.07 -5.80 29.41
CA SER A 513 -44.09 -5.97 28.35
C SER A 513 -43.87 -5.03 27.16
N ASP A 514 -43.61 -3.74 27.44
CA ASP A 514 -43.31 -2.76 26.39
C ASP A 514 -41.98 -3.07 25.67
N PHE A 515 -40.96 -3.55 26.40
CA PHE A 515 -39.68 -3.93 25.81
C PHE A 515 -39.77 -5.18 24.91
N GLU A 516 -40.56 -6.19 25.30
CA GLU A 516 -40.85 -7.36 24.45
C GLU A 516 -41.58 -6.96 23.16
N LYS A 517 -42.50 -5.99 23.22
CA LYS A 517 -43.19 -5.43 22.06
C LYS A 517 -42.24 -4.72 21.09
N ASP A 518 -41.28 -3.94 21.60
CA ASP A 518 -40.26 -3.28 20.78
C ASP A 518 -39.28 -4.28 20.15
N ILE A 519 -38.88 -5.34 20.86
CA ILE A 519 -38.04 -6.42 20.29
C ILE A 519 -38.73 -7.06 19.09
N ASN A 520 -40.02 -7.41 19.20
CA ASN A 520 -40.78 -8.02 18.11
C ASN A 520 -40.91 -7.08 16.89
N ASN A 521 -41.09 -5.77 17.12
CA ASN A 521 -41.09 -4.74 16.07
C ASN A 521 -39.72 -4.67 15.36
N TRP A 522 -38.62 -4.66 16.13
CA TRP A 522 -37.28 -4.67 15.57
C TRP A 522 -36.96 -5.93 14.76
N GLN A 523 -37.34 -7.12 15.24
CA GLN A 523 -37.16 -8.38 14.51
C GLN A 523 -37.92 -8.38 13.17
N SER A 524 -39.18 -7.93 13.15
CA SER A 524 -39.95 -7.77 11.91
C SER A 524 -39.24 -6.87 10.89
N ARG A 525 -38.64 -5.76 11.35
CA ARG A 525 -37.87 -4.83 10.51
C ARG A 525 -36.56 -5.43 10.01
N VAL A 526 -35.85 -6.23 10.82
CA VAL A 526 -34.64 -6.96 10.40
C VAL A 526 -34.98 -7.97 9.31
N ASN A 527 -36.00 -8.82 9.53
CA ASN A 527 -36.41 -9.85 8.57
C ASN A 527 -36.79 -9.23 7.20
N LYS A 528 -37.44 -8.05 7.18
CA LYS A 528 -37.73 -7.32 5.95
C LYS A 528 -36.46 -6.86 5.21
N LEU A 529 -35.50 -6.30 5.95
CA LEU A 529 -34.23 -5.83 5.38
C LEU A 529 -33.35 -6.99 4.87
N GLU A 530 -33.43 -8.17 5.49
CA GLU A 530 -32.76 -9.36 4.99
C GLU A 530 -33.36 -9.88 3.68
N GLY A 531 -34.69 -9.82 3.52
CA GLY A 531 -35.37 -10.09 2.26
C GLY A 531 -34.99 -9.10 1.14
N GLU A 532 -34.98 -7.80 1.45
CA GLU A 532 -34.54 -6.76 0.52
C GLU A 532 -33.08 -6.95 0.09
N LYS A 533 -32.19 -7.27 1.05
CA LYS A 533 -30.78 -7.59 0.79
C LYS A 533 -30.61 -8.81 -0.14
N GLY A 534 -31.44 -9.84 0.00
CA GLY A 534 -31.42 -11.03 -0.87
C GLY A 534 -31.63 -10.68 -2.33
N SER A 535 -32.74 -9.99 -2.64
CA SER A 535 -33.10 -9.55 -4.00
C SER A 535 -31.99 -8.72 -4.68
N LEU A 536 -31.39 -7.78 -3.92
CA LEU A 536 -30.29 -6.93 -4.40
C LEU A 536 -28.99 -7.70 -4.64
N GLN A 537 -28.78 -8.82 -3.95
CA GLN A 537 -27.61 -9.67 -4.15
C GLN A 537 -27.76 -10.53 -5.42
N GLU A 538 -28.97 -10.97 -5.76
CA GLU A 538 -29.26 -11.64 -7.04
C GLU A 538 -29.07 -10.68 -8.23
N GLU A 539 -29.55 -9.43 -8.13
CA GLU A 539 -29.34 -8.42 -9.17
C GLU A 539 -27.84 -8.14 -9.41
N ARG A 540 -27.06 -8.00 -8.34
CA ARG A 540 -25.59 -7.88 -8.41
C ARG A 540 -24.96 -9.04 -9.17
N ASP A 541 -25.35 -10.27 -8.89
CA ASP A 541 -24.71 -11.45 -9.48
C ASP A 541 -25.09 -11.63 -10.96
N GLN A 542 -26.30 -11.24 -11.36
CA GLN A 542 -26.68 -11.12 -12.78
C GLN A 542 -25.87 -10.05 -13.52
N LEU A 543 -25.58 -8.91 -12.87
CA LEU A 543 -24.75 -7.84 -13.45
C LEU A 543 -23.28 -8.26 -13.56
N GLN A 544 -22.72 -8.90 -12.52
CA GLN A 544 -21.33 -9.39 -12.55
C GLN A 544 -21.13 -10.48 -13.61
N SER A 545 -22.10 -11.38 -13.80
CA SER A 545 -22.07 -12.37 -14.88
C SER A 545 -21.95 -11.71 -16.26
N LYS A 546 -22.69 -10.62 -16.51
CA LYS A 546 -22.62 -9.84 -17.76
C LYS A 546 -21.25 -9.16 -17.92
N VAL A 547 -20.70 -8.56 -16.87
CA VAL A 547 -19.36 -7.95 -16.90
C VAL A 547 -18.29 -8.99 -17.28
N ASN A 548 -18.34 -10.18 -16.66
CA ASN A 548 -17.42 -11.28 -16.96
C ASN A 548 -17.53 -11.78 -18.42
N GLU A 549 -18.70 -11.64 -19.06
CA GLU A 549 -18.88 -11.95 -20.49
C GLU A 549 -18.22 -10.88 -21.38
N TYR A 550 -18.39 -9.60 -21.08
CA TYR A 550 -17.78 -8.48 -21.83
C TYR A 550 -16.25 -8.40 -21.70
N GLU A 551 -15.66 -8.85 -20.60
CA GLU A 551 -14.20 -8.86 -20.42
C GLU A 551 -13.48 -9.99 -21.19
N LYS A 552 -14.22 -10.94 -21.77
CA LYS A 552 -13.67 -12.17 -22.35
C LYS A 552 -13.00 -11.94 -23.71
N TYR A 553 -11.70 -12.20 -23.80
CA TYR A 553 -10.96 -12.18 -25.08
C TYR A 553 -11.35 -13.34 -26.00
N THR A 554 -11.26 -13.11 -27.31
CA THR A 554 -11.49 -14.14 -28.33
C THR A 554 -10.16 -14.71 -28.80
N TYR A 555 -10.03 -16.02 -28.74
CA TYR A 555 -8.84 -16.77 -29.15
C TYR A 555 -9.21 -17.78 -30.22
N VAL A 556 -8.28 -18.06 -31.15
CA VAL A 556 -8.36 -19.21 -32.05
C VAL A 556 -7.10 -20.05 -31.87
N ASN A 557 -7.27 -21.32 -31.54
CA ASN A 557 -6.20 -22.30 -31.58
C ASN A 557 -6.04 -22.82 -33.01
N PHE A 558 -4.90 -22.54 -33.62
CA PHE A 558 -4.52 -23.17 -34.88
C PHE A 558 -3.85 -24.51 -34.56
N CYS A 559 -4.58 -25.60 -34.79
CA CYS A 559 -4.16 -26.96 -34.49
C CYS A 559 -3.76 -27.69 -35.77
N ASN A 560 -2.51 -28.14 -35.85
CA ASN A 560 -2.01 -28.91 -36.99
C ASN A 560 -2.21 -30.42 -36.75
N LYS A 561 -3.08 -31.05 -37.55
CA LYS A 561 -3.36 -32.49 -37.50
C LYS A 561 -2.65 -33.29 -38.58
N THR A 562 -1.86 -32.64 -39.44
CA THR A 562 -1.07 -33.35 -40.46
C THR A 562 0.03 -34.17 -39.77
N PRO A 563 0.45 -35.32 -40.35
CA PRO A 563 1.37 -36.23 -39.68
C PRO A 563 2.83 -35.74 -39.68
N SER A 564 3.20 -34.81 -40.57
CA SER A 564 4.60 -34.42 -40.78
C SER A 564 4.82 -33.02 -41.37
N LYS A 565 3.77 -32.27 -41.75
CA LYS A 565 3.92 -30.98 -42.43
C LYS A 565 3.88 -29.84 -41.41
N THR A 566 4.96 -29.09 -41.21
CA THR A 566 4.93 -27.87 -40.39
C THR A 566 4.20 -26.76 -41.16
N ILE A 567 3.11 -26.23 -40.59
CA ILE A 567 2.25 -25.25 -41.27
C ILE A 567 2.62 -23.84 -40.83
N ALA A 568 2.86 -22.95 -41.79
CA ALA A 568 2.86 -21.51 -41.59
C ALA A 568 1.44 -20.99 -41.79
N ALA A 569 0.84 -20.39 -40.76
CA ALA A 569 -0.56 -19.98 -40.76
C ALA A 569 -0.74 -18.45 -40.62
N ALA A 570 -1.74 -17.91 -41.29
CA ALA A 570 -2.13 -16.50 -41.30
C ALA A 570 -3.65 -16.38 -41.24
N PHE A 571 -4.18 -15.21 -40.88
CA PHE A 571 -5.62 -14.96 -40.97
C PHE A 571 -5.97 -13.48 -41.09
N ALA A 572 -7.18 -13.18 -41.55
CA ALA A 572 -7.79 -11.86 -41.53
C ALA A 572 -9.01 -11.78 -40.59
N TYR A 573 -9.26 -10.60 -40.05
CA TYR A 573 -10.39 -10.30 -39.16
C TYR A 573 -10.79 -8.82 -39.28
N TRP A 574 -11.98 -8.45 -38.80
CA TRP A 574 -12.42 -7.05 -38.79
C TRP A 574 -11.85 -6.30 -37.59
N ASP A 575 -10.94 -5.35 -37.79
CA ASP A 575 -10.28 -4.62 -36.69
C ASP A 575 -11.06 -3.40 -36.17
N GLY A 576 -12.34 -3.30 -36.53
CA GLY A 576 -13.18 -2.13 -36.29
C GLY A 576 -13.14 -1.08 -37.40
N LYS A 577 -12.15 -1.15 -38.32
CA LYS A 577 -11.98 -0.19 -39.44
C LYS A 577 -11.94 -0.88 -40.81
N GLY A 578 -11.36 -2.07 -40.89
CA GLY A 578 -11.23 -2.84 -42.12
C GLY A 578 -10.96 -4.32 -41.88
N LEU A 579 -10.88 -5.10 -42.96
CA LEU A 579 -10.44 -6.50 -42.89
C LEU A 579 -8.90 -6.53 -42.89
N THR A 580 -8.33 -6.88 -41.75
CA THR A 580 -6.89 -6.76 -41.48
C THR A 580 -6.27 -8.14 -41.37
N SER A 581 -5.37 -8.47 -42.30
CA SER A 581 -4.66 -9.75 -42.34
C SER A 581 -3.39 -9.70 -41.48
N ARG A 582 -2.98 -10.85 -40.95
CA ARG A 582 -1.72 -11.02 -40.21
C ARG A 582 -1.22 -12.46 -40.24
N GLY A 583 0.09 -12.64 -40.11
CA GLY A 583 0.81 -13.91 -40.15
C GLY A 583 2.32 -13.69 -39.91
N TRP A 584 3.17 -14.71 -39.85
CA TRP A 584 2.90 -16.14 -39.92
C TRP A 584 3.13 -16.81 -38.56
N TRP A 585 2.17 -17.59 -38.09
CA TRP A 585 2.34 -18.50 -36.95
C TRP A 585 2.83 -19.85 -37.45
N ILE A 586 3.94 -20.33 -36.91
CA ILE A 586 4.43 -21.68 -37.18
C ILE A 586 3.69 -22.66 -36.26
N VAL A 587 3.12 -23.72 -36.84
CA VAL A 587 2.39 -24.77 -36.14
C VAL A 587 2.98 -26.13 -36.54
N GLU A 588 3.72 -26.74 -35.61
CA GLU A 588 4.35 -28.05 -35.81
C GLU A 588 3.31 -29.19 -35.88
N PRO A 589 3.61 -30.33 -36.52
CA PRO A 589 2.74 -31.50 -36.55
C PRO A 589 2.28 -31.94 -35.15
N GLY A 590 0.97 -32.13 -34.99
CA GLY A 590 0.34 -32.51 -33.71
C GLY A 590 0.32 -31.44 -32.63
N LYS A 591 0.69 -30.17 -32.92
CA LYS A 591 0.62 -29.05 -31.98
C LYS A 591 -0.57 -28.13 -32.27
N CYS A 592 -0.91 -27.32 -31.27
CA CYS A 592 -1.82 -26.19 -31.40
C CYS A 592 -1.14 -24.90 -30.94
N THR A 593 -1.34 -23.81 -31.67
CA THR A 593 -0.84 -22.47 -31.35
C THR A 593 -2.03 -21.56 -31.06
N GLU A 594 -2.13 -21.00 -29.85
CA GLU A 594 -3.20 -20.09 -29.44
C GLU A 594 -2.96 -18.66 -29.95
N ILE A 595 -3.98 -18.04 -30.54
CA ILE A 595 -3.89 -16.76 -31.23
C ILE A 595 -5.03 -15.83 -30.80
N VAL A 596 -4.67 -14.71 -30.15
CA VAL A 596 -5.62 -13.71 -29.64
C VAL A 596 -6.17 -12.87 -30.80
N VAL A 597 -7.47 -12.93 -31.11
CA VAL A 597 -8.09 -12.13 -32.18
C VAL A 597 -8.15 -10.66 -31.75
N GLU A 598 -9.14 -10.31 -30.92
CA GLU A 598 -9.29 -9.05 -30.17
C GLU A 598 -10.16 -9.32 -28.91
N GLN A 599 -10.35 -8.33 -28.05
CA GLN A 599 -11.25 -8.42 -26.88
C GLN A 599 -12.73 -8.50 -27.30
N ASN A 600 -13.49 -9.43 -26.73
CA ASN A 600 -14.93 -9.64 -26.99
C ASN A 600 -15.30 -9.74 -28.49
N TYR A 601 -14.38 -10.21 -29.34
CA TYR A 601 -14.61 -10.31 -30.78
C TYR A 601 -15.63 -11.41 -31.10
N ARG A 602 -16.73 -11.03 -31.74
CA ARG A 602 -17.75 -11.94 -32.28
C ARG A 602 -17.97 -11.60 -33.74
N GLY A 603 -17.88 -12.61 -34.60
CA GLY A 603 -17.95 -12.45 -36.05
C GLY A 603 -17.03 -13.45 -36.73
N ASN A 604 -16.74 -13.23 -38.01
CA ASN A 604 -15.95 -14.16 -38.79
C ASN A 604 -14.46 -13.77 -38.78
N VAL A 605 -13.60 -14.78 -38.82
CA VAL A 605 -12.19 -14.66 -39.20
C VAL A 605 -11.95 -15.51 -40.43
N TYR A 606 -10.92 -15.20 -41.20
CA TYR A 606 -10.62 -15.87 -42.47
C TYR A 606 -9.22 -16.47 -42.39
N ILE A 607 -9.09 -17.80 -42.41
CA ILE A 607 -7.86 -18.50 -42.04
C ILE A 607 -7.16 -19.09 -43.28
N HIS A 608 -5.84 -19.00 -43.29
CA HIS A 608 -4.93 -19.64 -44.25
C HIS A 608 -3.83 -20.42 -43.53
N GLY A 609 -3.44 -21.55 -44.09
CA GLY A 609 -2.23 -22.29 -43.74
C GLY A 609 -1.47 -22.65 -45.00
N THR A 610 -0.15 -22.69 -44.96
CA THR A 610 0.68 -23.14 -46.08
C THR A 610 1.87 -23.97 -45.62
N TYR A 611 2.30 -24.88 -46.49
CA TYR A 611 3.49 -25.71 -46.36
C TYR A 611 4.43 -25.42 -47.54
N ASN A 612 5.75 -25.45 -47.28
CA ASN A 612 6.80 -25.21 -48.27
C ASN A 612 6.53 -24.03 -49.24
N ARG A 613 6.16 -22.86 -48.69
CA ARG A 613 5.91 -21.61 -49.43
C ARG A 613 4.82 -21.71 -50.54
N GLY A 614 3.85 -22.60 -50.38
CA GLY A 614 2.72 -22.74 -51.30
C GLY A 614 2.72 -24.05 -52.10
N GLU A 615 3.60 -25.01 -51.80
CA GLU A 615 3.52 -26.39 -52.31
C GLU A 615 2.19 -27.06 -51.90
N ARG A 616 1.69 -26.72 -50.71
CA ARG A 616 0.33 -27.04 -50.26
C ARG A 616 -0.25 -25.87 -49.46
N SER A 617 -1.57 -25.70 -49.51
CA SER A 617 -2.29 -24.68 -48.77
C SER A 617 -3.63 -25.18 -48.26
N TRP A 618 -4.04 -24.66 -47.11
CA TRP A 618 -5.34 -24.85 -46.47
C TRP A 618 -5.98 -23.46 -46.35
N GLY A 619 -7.19 -23.27 -46.87
CA GLY A 619 -7.75 -21.93 -47.05
C GLY A 619 -8.55 -21.82 -48.35
N SER A 620 -9.51 -22.73 -48.53
CA SER A 620 -10.49 -22.69 -49.63
C SER A 620 -11.64 -21.74 -49.26
N GLY A 621 -12.01 -20.86 -50.19
CA GLY A 621 -13.08 -19.88 -50.01
C GLY A 621 -12.93 -18.68 -50.96
N ASP A 622 -14.04 -18.00 -51.24
CA ASP A 622 -14.07 -16.88 -52.20
C ASP A 622 -13.37 -15.61 -51.65
N SER A 623 -13.24 -15.49 -50.33
CA SER A 623 -12.61 -14.34 -49.68
C SER A 623 -11.09 -14.39 -49.82
N SER A 624 -10.52 -13.39 -50.51
CA SER A 624 -9.12 -13.35 -50.93
C SER A 624 -8.39 -12.13 -50.37
N PHE A 625 -7.37 -12.36 -49.54
CA PHE A 625 -6.68 -11.32 -48.76
C PHE A 625 -5.20 -11.21 -49.13
N CYS A 626 -4.67 -10.00 -49.03
CA CYS A 626 -3.26 -9.72 -49.19
C CYS A 626 -2.43 -10.23 -48.00
N VAL A 627 -1.25 -10.80 -48.26
CA VAL A 627 -0.27 -11.27 -47.26
C VAL A 627 1.16 -10.98 -47.74
N ASP A 628 2.12 -10.83 -46.82
CA ASP A 628 3.55 -10.93 -47.14
C ASP A 628 3.96 -12.41 -47.09
N ILE A 629 4.52 -12.97 -48.16
CA ILE A 629 4.89 -14.40 -48.24
C ILE A 629 6.29 -14.74 -47.70
N VAL A 630 7.01 -13.76 -47.15
CA VAL A 630 8.37 -13.92 -46.61
C VAL A 630 8.45 -13.50 -45.14
N ASN A 631 7.83 -12.36 -44.78
CA ASN A 631 7.96 -11.74 -43.47
C ASN A 631 6.76 -12.03 -42.55
N VAL A 632 6.94 -11.79 -41.25
CA VAL A 632 5.81 -11.64 -40.30
C VAL A 632 5.18 -10.25 -40.53
N PHE A 633 3.86 -10.19 -40.63
CA PHE A 633 3.12 -9.01 -41.09
C PHE A 633 1.79 -8.78 -40.31
N LYS A 634 1.33 -7.53 -40.31
CA LYS A 634 -0.08 -7.15 -40.09
C LYS A 634 -0.42 -6.05 -41.10
N MET A 635 -1.44 -6.27 -41.94
CA MET A 635 -1.79 -5.41 -43.07
C MET A 635 -3.27 -5.02 -43.05
N PRO A 636 -3.61 -3.73 -42.84
CA PRO A 636 -5.00 -3.27 -42.81
C PRO A 636 -5.59 -3.13 -44.22
N ASN A 637 -6.92 -3.30 -44.32
CA ASN A 637 -7.66 -3.30 -45.59
C ASN A 637 -7.09 -4.31 -46.61
N SER A 638 -6.67 -5.47 -46.11
CA SER A 638 -6.06 -6.57 -46.87
C SER A 638 -6.99 -7.18 -47.93
N ASP A 639 -8.29 -6.92 -47.85
CA ASP A 639 -9.32 -7.24 -48.84
C ASP A 639 -9.30 -6.30 -50.06
N LYS A 640 -8.71 -5.10 -49.91
CA LYS A 640 -8.69 -4.02 -50.91
C LYS A 640 -7.27 -3.59 -51.32
N ALA A 641 -6.25 -4.15 -50.68
CA ALA A 641 -4.85 -3.82 -50.94
C ALA A 641 -4.39 -4.34 -52.33
N SER A 642 -3.62 -3.53 -53.05
CA SER A 642 -3.06 -3.91 -54.35
C SER A 642 -1.83 -4.81 -54.16
N CYS A 643 -2.06 -6.13 -54.22
CA CYS A 643 -1.04 -7.18 -53.97
C CYS A 643 -0.06 -7.37 -55.16
N SER A 644 0.47 -6.29 -55.73
CA SER A 644 1.26 -6.29 -56.97
C SER A 644 2.63 -5.61 -56.80
N GLY A 645 3.38 -6.01 -55.77
CA GLY A 645 4.75 -5.54 -55.57
C GLY A 645 5.49 -6.25 -54.41
N GLY A 646 6.78 -6.50 -54.59
CA GLY A 646 7.66 -7.07 -53.57
C GLY A 646 7.24 -8.48 -53.12
N ASN A 647 7.24 -8.70 -51.80
CA ASN A 647 6.87 -9.98 -51.19
C ASN A 647 5.34 -10.15 -51.00
N LEU A 648 4.51 -9.26 -51.56
CA LEU A 648 3.05 -9.32 -51.37
C LEU A 648 2.39 -10.28 -52.36
N LYS A 649 1.48 -11.12 -51.86
CA LYS A 649 0.64 -12.01 -52.66
C LYS A 649 -0.80 -11.97 -52.13
N GLN A 650 -1.78 -12.14 -53.01
CA GLN A 650 -3.16 -12.40 -52.60
C GLN A 650 -3.37 -13.92 -52.41
N VAL A 651 -4.03 -14.32 -51.32
CA VAL A 651 -4.36 -15.71 -51.02
C VAL A 651 -5.82 -15.86 -50.59
N THR A 652 -6.46 -16.95 -51.00
CA THR A 652 -7.79 -17.34 -50.51
C THR A 652 -7.71 -17.76 -49.05
N MET A 653 -8.77 -17.51 -48.28
CA MET A 653 -8.86 -17.85 -46.87
C MET A 653 -10.24 -18.43 -46.53
N SER A 654 -10.27 -19.49 -45.73
CA SER A 654 -11.52 -20.13 -45.32
C SER A 654 -12.18 -19.33 -44.19
N GLU A 655 -13.48 -19.06 -44.33
CA GLU A 655 -14.25 -18.34 -43.33
C GLU A 655 -14.56 -19.22 -42.10
N PHE A 656 -14.39 -18.66 -40.91
CA PHE A 656 -14.59 -19.34 -39.63
C PHE A 656 -15.26 -18.38 -38.63
N ALA A 657 -16.47 -18.72 -38.17
CA ALA A 657 -17.20 -17.94 -37.20
C ALA A 657 -16.65 -18.15 -35.77
N VAL A 658 -16.32 -17.07 -35.07
CA VAL A 658 -15.74 -17.11 -33.72
C VAL A 658 -16.56 -16.32 -32.71
N SER A 659 -16.41 -16.70 -31.43
CA SER A 659 -17.08 -16.05 -30.30
C SER A 659 -16.14 -15.88 -29.09
N PRO A 660 -16.47 -14.99 -28.13
CA PRO A 660 -15.63 -14.71 -26.97
C PRO A 660 -15.23 -15.97 -26.19
N GLY A 661 -13.93 -16.14 -25.96
CA GLY A 661 -13.29 -17.35 -25.47
C GLY A 661 -12.48 -18.09 -26.54
N THR A 662 -12.13 -19.34 -26.25
CA THR A 662 -11.28 -20.19 -27.09
C THR A 662 -12.09 -20.93 -28.15
N ASN A 663 -11.76 -20.69 -29.41
CA ASN A 663 -12.28 -21.38 -30.60
C ASN A 663 -11.14 -22.25 -31.17
N ASN A 664 -11.42 -23.33 -31.90
CA ASN A 664 -10.38 -24.21 -32.46
C ASN A 664 -10.52 -24.33 -33.99
N TRP A 665 -9.40 -24.25 -34.71
CA TRP A 665 -9.32 -24.49 -36.15
C TRP A 665 -8.29 -25.60 -36.41
N ASP A 666 -8.74 -26.70 -37.02
CA ASP A 666 -7.92 -27.88 -37.29
C ASP A 666 -7.46 -27.92 -38.76
N PHE A 667 -6.16 -27.76 -38.99
CA PHE A 667 -5.54 -28.01 -40.29
C PHE A 667 -5.38 -29.52 -40.53
N ASN A 668 -6.19 -30.07 -41.43
CA ASN A 668 -6.25 -31.49 -41.76
C ASN A 668 -5.78 -31.75 -43.21
N ASP A 669 -5.18 -32.92 -43.47
CA ASP A 669 -4.83 -33.33 -44.84
C ASP A 669 -6.04 -33.78 -45.70
N LYS A 670 -7.26 -33.66 -45.17
CA LYS A 670 -8.52 -34.07 -45.82
C LYS A 670 -9.51 -32.92 -45.95
N ASP A 671 -10.27 -32.95 -47.04
CA ASP A 671 -11.45 -32.14 -47.30
C ASP A 671 -12.62 -32.53 -46.36
N SER A 672 -13.62 -31.66 -46.22
CA SER A 672 -14.83 -31.91 -45.42
C SER A 672 -15.65 -33.13 -45.91
N THR A 673 -15.45 -33.55 -47.16
CA THR A 673 -15.98 -34.79 -47.76
C THR A 673 -15.21 -36.07 -47.38
N GLY A 674 -14.07 -35.96 -46.68
CA GLY A 674 -13.19 -37.08 -46.33
C GLY A 674 -12.17 -37.47 -47.41
N THR A 675 -12.27 -36.86 -48.60
CA THR A 675 -11.28 -36.94 -49.69
C THR A 675 -9.96 -36.32 -49.24
N ASP A 676 -8.82 -36.89 -49.65
CA ASP A 676 -7.51 -36.26 -49.38
C ASP A 676 -7.34 -34.98 -50.23
N TYR A 677 -6.86 -33.89 -49.62
CA TYR A 677 -6.49 -32.64 -50.30
C TYR A 677 -5.14 -32.76 -51.02
#